data_AF-A0A259LQL2-F1
#
_entry.id   AF-A0A259LQL2-F1
#
_cell.length_a   1.000
_cell.length_b   1.000
_cell.length_c   1.000
_cell.angle_alpha   90.00
_cell.angle_beta   90.00
_cell.angle_gamma   90.00
#
_symmetry.space_group_name_H-M   'P 1'
#
loop_
_entity.id
_entity.type
_entity.pdbx_description
1 polymer ?
#
loop_
_entity_poly.entity_id
_entity_poly.type
_entity_poly.pdbx_seq_one_letter_code
_entity_poly.pdbx_strand_id
1 'polypeptide(L)'
;MVKKIQQLNLPEVYPAILEDFNLNTCGDPDCGNFGVAPNFSIPVFKGRNASERKQVAAASIPALATGLGAYTMSSDDHNTRISEVFEYEGNPVGWDDGRTMECSHQRGNDVCGITFSILSNEHFLEEYTRLLLAGGCLEGPVCGACGARYLDNPDEFIFNGTHGKLVAGGNRRKAKPSGFRIIHRPCKGKAGARISVSLDHQAHQELRDNVRILRCIVNGDSITTMRRVLADPDTGKKIGVSRLYSRIFWLEKTLLAFERAKLKEWKQREDASGRFKHMRIAHDDVTISVNWESRLDRRLTPLQFSVSADIRSGYVFRIDANFDPNVDPVEFVEQHYLSDTGQLANLRQQYSQKSGITFTAPKMHFQRPSGRLDEPMLFASAEGRWRVFSERVQNAYEKSKGTGVALPPDVQEKLNEAEDKRFQLDQIRQGYFGFHDTDRDYRGSFNGSVVKPTYTKAAHLACLRDMLPKGKITLVGEQEAAMVRVVPHVFRDMINDDMFEWFVISFDKEVSAPKNKARMAQFAEALEAFKEKARATLGDDLSDRDLLEQFCTQRMSTAYIEGRNGTKYPYSIANFQSRQFPQIWIRTPAQYYGETQKVVGFPVLRKKYRDPLKKLAFDQKVHDPELRAALTRRALRATIQPVSTFMSSLRRRTSPSKRAGGKGARTGPAYINGAVFNPAVLMAFLNIFRVYYNWFEPRQYKGPGATSGSEAPVAEGLSAGRVPGTKETIEVPKLATTSPVMLTPAMRLGADPEKANGRPRKAPDPRRVLYRPWLYHGTPLWRKFED
;
A
#
# COMPACT_ATOMS: atom_id res chain seq x y z
N MET A 1 -22.34 -22.27 30.73
CA MET A 1 -21.64 -23.16 29.78
C MET A 1 -21.95 -22.64 28.38
N VAL A 2 -20.99 -22.01 27.69
CA VAL A 2 -21.25 -21.38 26.38
C VAL A 2 -21.37 -22.48 25.32
N LYS A 3 -22.49 -22.53 24.60
CA LYS A 3 -22.69 -23.52 23.52
C LYS A 3 -21.78 -23.17 22.35
N LYS A 4 -21.22 -24.19 21.68
CA LYS A 4 -20.43 -24.02 20.45
C LYS A 4 -21.31 -24.24 19.22
N ILE A 5 -20.99 -23.54 18.13
CA ILE A 5 -21.64 -23.75 16.83
C ILE A 5 -21.24 -25.11 16.25
N GLN A 6 -22.15 -25.71 15.47
CA GLN A 6 -21.90 -26.95 14.75
C GLN A 6 -20.74 -26.82 13.75
N GLN A 7 -20.10 -27.94 13.41
CA GLN A 7 -18.96 -27.95 12.50
C GLN A 7 -19.35 -27.51 11.09
N LEU A 8 -18.62 -26.54 10.53
CA LEU A 8 -18.80 -26.05 9.17
C LEU A 8 -18.05 -26.89 8.15
N ASN A 9 -18.63 -27.00 6.97
CA ASN A 9 -18.06 -27.66 5.82
C ASN A 9 -17.21 -26.70 4.98
N LEU A 10 -16.03 -27.15 4.53
CA LEU A 10 -15.14 -26.31 3.71
C LEU A 10 -15.80 -25.81 2.40
N PRO A 11 -16.57 -26.61 1.63
CA PRO A 11 -17.23 -26.11 0.41
C PRO A 11 -18.20 -24.94 0.63
N GLU A 12 -18.86 -24.89 1.79
CA GLU A 12 -19.83 -23.84 2.14
C GLU A 12 -19.16 -22.52 2.55
N VAL A 13 -17.89 -22.61 2.94
CA VAL A 13 -17.14 -21.50 3.55
C VAL A 13 -16.02 -20.99 2.62
N TYR A 14 -15.54 -21.83 1.71
CA TYR A 14 -14.45 -21.45 0.81
C TYR A 14 -14.89 -20.29 -0.10
N PRO A 15 -14.12 -19.18 -0.15
CA PRO A 15 -14.45 -18.02 -0.98
C PRO A 15 -14.49 -18.37 -2.47
N ALA A 16 -15.29 -17.63 -3.23
CA ALA A 16 -15.35 -17.77 -4.68
C ALA A 16 -13.94 -17.66 -5.30
N ILE A 17 -13.65 -18.55 -6.26
CA ILE A 17 -12.38 -18.55 -6.99
C ILE A 17 -12.46 -17.44 -8.04
N LEU A 18 -11.52 -16.50 -8.01
CA LEU A 18 -11.32 -15.54 -9.09
C LEU A 18 -10.16 -16.02 -9.97
N GLU A 19 -10.33 -15.98 -11.29
CA GLU A 19 -9.39 -16.56 -12.26
C GLU A 19 -7.96 -16.00 -12.10
N ASP A 20 -7.84 -14.68 -11.93
CA ASP A 20 -6.54 -14.00 -11.84
C ASP A 20 -5.89 -14.05 -10.45
N PHE A 21 -6.69 -14.24 -9.39
CA PHE A 21 -6.21 -14.16 -8.02
C PHE A 21 -6.97 -15.08 -7.08
N ASN A 22 -6.23 -15.96 -6.40
CA ASN A 22 -6.77 -16.71 -5.28
C ASN A 22 -5.81 -16.62 -4.09
N LEU A 23 -6.24 -15.95 -3.03
CA LEU A 23 -5.44 -15.82 -1.80
C LEU A 23 -5.52 -17.08 -0.94
N ASN A 24 -6.41 -18.02 -1.23
CA ASN A 24 -6.72 -19.18 -0.37
C ASN A 24 -6.14 -20.50 -0.91
N THR A 25 -4.91 -20.45 -1.43
CA THR A 25 -4.14 -21.62 -1.88
C THR A 25 -2.86 -21.76 -1.07
N CYS A 26 -2.11 -22.85 -1.29
CA CYS A 26 -0.81 -23.02 -0.64
C CYS A 26 0.15 -21.92 -1.13
N GLY A 27 0.92 -21.33 -0.21
CA GLY A 27 1.89 -20.28 -0.52
C GLY A 27 3.31 -20.77 -0.79
N ASP A 28 3.59 -22.07 -0.67
CA ASP A 28 4.93 -22.62 -0.93
C ASP A 28 5.16 -22.89 -2.41
N PRO A 29 6.10 -22.17 -3.06
CA PRO A 29 6.42 -22.39 -4.47
C PRO A 29 6.91 -23.80 -4.81
N ASP A 30 7.32 -24.59 -3.81
CA ASP A 30 7.79 -25.96 -4.01
C ASP A 30 6.73 -27.04 -3.72
N CYS A 31 5.49 -26.63 -3.39
CA CYS A 31 4.38 -27.52 -3.12
C CYS A 31 3.53 -27.73 -4.38
N GLY A 32 3.05 -28.95 -4.64
CA GLY A 32 2.16 -29.23 -5.77
C GLY A 32 0.79 -28.55 -5.66
N ASN A 33 0.41 -28.10 -4.45
CA ASN A 33 -0.79 -27.27 -4.23
C ASN A 33 -0.52 -25.75 -4.34
N PHE A 34 0.66 -25.33 -4.80
CA PHE A 34 0.95 -23.91 -5.03
C PHE A 34 0.01 -23.33 -6.08
N GLY A 35 -0.84 -22.38 -5.69
CA GLY A 35 -1.84 -21.81 -6.58
C GLY A 35 -3.02 -22.71 -6.95
N VAL A 36 -3.11 -23.92 -6.39
CA VAL A 36 -4.19 -24.88 -6.66
C VAL A 36 -5.29 -24.72 -5.62
N ALA A 37 -6.52 -24.46 -6.06
CA ALA A 37 -7.68 -24.39 -5.17
C ALA A 37 -8.05 -25.77 -4.60
N PRO A 38 -8.76 -25.84 -3.45
CA PRO A 38 -9.30 -27.09 -2.95
C PRO A 38 -10.19 -27.75 -4.00
N ASN A 39 -10.03 -29.06 -4.15
CA ASN A 39 -10.93 -29.84 -4.98
C ASN A 39 -11.95 -30.56 -4.09
N PHE A 40 -13.19 -30.05 -4.10
CA PHE A 40 -14.27 -30.59 -3.27
C PHE A 40 -14.81 -31.95 -3.75
N SER A 41 -14.46 -32.39 -4.96
CA SER A 41 -14.83 -33.72 -5.46
C SER A 41 -13.96 -34.84 -4.86
N ILE A 42 -12.85 -34.49 -4.20
CA ILE A 42 -11.97 -35.48 -3.58
C ILE A 42 -12.65 -36.07 -2.33
N PRO A 43 -12.83 -37.40 -2.26
CA PRO A 43 -13.50 -38.02 -1.12
C PRO A 43 -12.67 -37.88 0.16
N VAL A 44 -13.35 -37.57 1.26
CA VAL A 44 -12.73 -37.43 2.60
C VAL A 44 -13.03 -38.69 3.41
N PHE A 45 -11.99 -39.39 3.84
CA PHE A 45 -12.11 -40.64 4.61
C PHE A 45 -11.97 -40.34 6.11
N LYS A 46 -12.99 -40.69 6.90
CA LYS A 46 -13.00 -40.60 8.38
C LYS A 46 -13.49 -41.91 9.00
N GLY A 47 -13.06 -42.21 10.23
CA GLY A 47 -13.49 -43.38 11.00
C GLY A 47 -12.57 -44.61 10.87
N ARG A 48 -13.06 -45.77 11.34
CA ARG A 48 -12.31 -47.05 11.26
C ARG A 48 -11.90 -47.34 9.82
N ASN A 49 -10.68 -47.87 9.65
CA ASN A 49 -10.08 -48.26 8.38
C ASN A 49 -10.07 -47.14 7.32
N ALA A 50 -10.08 -45.86 7.73
CA ALA A 50 -10.03 -44.73 6.80
C ALA A 50 -8.74 -44.73 5.95
N SER A 51 -7.62 -45.17 6.52
CA SER A 51 -6.34 -45.28 5.81
C SER A 51 -6.40 -46.32 4.69
N GLU A 52 -6.90 -47.52 5.00
CA GLU A 52 -7.07 -48.61 4.01
C GLU A 52 -8.03 -48.20 2.89
N ARG A 53 -9.19 -47.62 3.23
CA ARG A 53 -10.15 -47.12 2.24
C ARG A 53 -9.56 -46.02 1.35
N LYS A 54 -8.78 -45.11 1.95
CA LYS A 54 -8.06 -44.07 1.20
C LYS A 54 -7.04 -44.70 0.24
N GLN A 55 -6.32 -45.71 0.68
CA GLN A 55 -5.31 -46.40 -0.14
C GLN A 55 -5.95 -47.14 -1.33
N VAL A 56 -7.09 -47.81 -1.12
CA VAL A 56 -7.85 -48.45 -2.20
C VAL A 56 -8.35 -47.40 -3.20
N ALA A 57 -8.92 -46.29 -2.73
CA ALA A 57 -9.42 -45.23 -3.61
C ALA A 57 -8.30 -44.45 -4.32
N ALA A 58 -7.09 -44.41 -3.74
CA ALA A 58 -5.93 -43.75 -4.36
C ALA A 58 -5.45 -44.46 -5.63
N ALA A 59 -5.78 -45.74 -5.82
CA ALA A 59 -5.49 -46.46 -7.05
C ALA A 59 -6.27 -45.93 -8.26
N SER A 60 -7.47 -45.38 -8.04
CA SER A 60 -8.34 -44.82 -9.10
C SER A 60 -8.37 -43.29 -9.12
N ILE A 61 -7.99 -42.62 -8.02
CA ILE A 61 -7.96 -41.16 -7.91
C ILE A 61 -6.52 -40.71 -7.56
N PRO A 62 -5.69 -40.35 -8.54
CA PRO A 62 -4.29 -39.95 -8.32
C PRO A 62 -4.12 -38.76 -7.35
N ALA A 63 -5.12 -37.88 -7.28
CA ALA A 63 -5.13 -36.75 -6.34
C ALA A 63 -5.17 -37.20 -4.86
N LEU A 64 -5.70 -38.40 -4.55
CA LEU A 64 -5.69 -38.94 -3.19
C LEU A 64 -4.31 -39.44 -2.75
N ALA A 65 -3.51 -39.90 -3.72
CA ALA A 65 -2.13 -40.31 -3.48
C ALA A 65 -1.20 -39.10 -3.30
N THR A 66 -1.34 -38.09 -4.16
CA THR A 66 -0.50 -36.88 -4.13
C THR A 66 -0.97 -35.82 -3.13
N GLY A 67 -2.25 -35.87 -2.72
CA GLY A 67 -2.87 -34.79 -1.96
C GLY A 67 -3.08 -33.51 -2.79
N LEU A 68 -3.10 -33.61 -4.12
CA LEU A 68 -3.36 -32.49 -5.01
C LEU A 68 -4.76 -31.91 -4.75
N GLY A 69 -4.86 -30.61 -4.45
CA GLY A 69 -6.11 -29.95 -4.08
C GLY A 69 -6.66 -30.36 -2.71
N ALA A 70 -5.92 -31.10 -1.89
CA ALA A 70 -6.34 -31.51 -0.55
C ALA A 70 -5.98 -30.48 0.52
N TYR A 71 -6.99 -30.06 1.28
CA TYR A 71 -6.86 -29.11 2.39
C TYR A 71 -7.72 -29.53 3.58
N THR A 72 -7.23 -29.24 4.78
CA THR A 72 -7.99 -29.41 6.02
C THR A 72 -8.36 -28.04 6.58
N MET A 73 -9.59 -27.90 7.07
CA MET A 73 -10.07 -26.66 7.69
C MET A 73 -10.19 -26.84 9.20
N SER A 74 -9.71 -25.84 9.93
CA SER A 74 -9.80 -25.75 11.38
C SER A 74 -10.38 -24.41 11.82
N SER A 75 -10.85 -24.37 13.06
CA SER A 75 -11.17 -23.14 13.76
C SER A 75 -9.94 -22.24 13.87
N ASP A 76 -10.18 -20.95 14.00
CA ASP A 76 -9.15 -19.96 14.30
C ASP A 76 -9.31 -19.45 15.73
N ASP A 77 -8.48 -19.96 16.63
CA ASP A 77 -8.55 -19.65 18.06
C ASP A 77 -8.23 -18.18 18.37
N HIS A 78 -7.71 -17.41 17.41
CA HIS A 78 -7.39 -15.98 17.57
C HIS A 78 -8.61 -15.07 17.46
N ASN A 79 -9.72 -15.55 16.90
CA ASN A 79 -10.91 -14.77 16.59
C ASN A 79 -12.15 -15.37 17.25
N THR A 80 -12.06 -15.74 18.53
CA THR A 80 -13.20 -16.27 19.29
C THR A 80 -14.16 -15.14 19.67
N ARG A 81 -15.45 -15.38 19.47
CA ARG A 81 -16.55 -14.45 19.71
C ARG A 81 -17.61 -15.07 20.61
N ILE A 82 -18.35 -14.21 21.29
CA ILE A 82 -19.53 -14.58 22.07
C ILE A 82 -20.67 -13.69 21.59
N SER A 83 -21.76 -14.31 21.16
CA SER A 83 -22.99 -13.62 20.79
C SER A 83 -24.03 -13.85 21.88
N GLU A 84 -24.62 -12.76 22.39
CA GLU A 84 -25.54 -12.78 23.54
C GLU A 84 -26.88 -12.08 23.28
N VAL A 85 -27.06 -11.54 22.07
CA VAL A 85 -28.23 -10.74 21.67
C VAL A 85 -28.99 -11.38 20.51
N PHE A 86 -30.17 -10.84 20.20
CA PHE A 86 -31.05 -11.30 19.12
C PHE A 86 -31.42 -12.78 19.27
N GLU A 87 -31.09 -13.65 18.31
CA GLU A 87 -31.39 -15.09 18.39
C GLU A 87 -30.66 -15.82 19.53
N TYR A 88 -29.70 -15.17 20.18
CA TYR A 88 -28.91 -15.73 21.28
C TYR A 88 -29.26 -15.11 22.65
N GLU A 89 -30.29 -14.28 22.71
CA GLU A 89 -30.76 -13.68 23.96
C GLU A 89 -31.18 -14.76 24.97
N GLY A 90 -30.64 -14.67 26.19
CA GLY A 90 -30.83 -15.66 27.25
C GLY A 90 -30.09 -17.00 27.05
N ASN A 91 -29.42 -17.22 25.91
CA ASN A 91 -28.66 -18.45 25.63
C ASN A 91 -27.38 -18.16 24.81
N PRO A 92 -26.33 -17.56 25.42
CA PRO A 92 -25.14 -17.12 24.70
C PRO A 92 -24.40 -18.25 23.98
N VAL A 93 -23.92 -17.94 22.77
CA VAL A 93 -23.23 -18.88 21.88
C VAL A 93 -21.82 -18.37 21.56
N GLY A 94 -20.85 -19.26 21.72
CA GLY A 94 -19.43 -19.01 21.43
C GLY A 94 -19.05 -19.61 20.08
N TRP A 95 -18.28 -18.86 19.30
CA TRP A 95 -17.89 -19.27 17.95
C TRP A 95 -16.61 -18.61 17.48
N ASP A 96 -15.95 -19.22 16.49
CA ASP A 96 -14.72 -18.66 15.93
C ASP A 96 -15.07 -17.94 14.62
N ASP A 97 -14.74 -16.65 14.54
CA ASP A 97 -15.05 -15.73 13.45
C ASP A 97 -14.11 -15.86 12.25
N GLY A 98 -12.95 -16.48 12.48
CA GLY A 98 -11.99 -16.86 11.46
C GLY A 98 -12.00 -18.36 11.17
N ARG A 99 -11.41 -18.74 10.03
CA ARG A 99 -11.09 -20.12 9.69
C ARG A 99 -9.66 -20.21 9.19
N THR A 100 -9.00 -21.29 9.54
CA THR A 100 -7.66 -21.63 9.04
C THR A 100 -7.74 -22.82 8.11
N MET A 101 -6.89 -22.81 7.08
CA MET A 101 -6.70 -23.91 6.15
C MET A 101 -5.27 -24.40 6.25
N GLU A 102 -5.11 -25.72 6.24
CA GLU A 102 -3.82 -26.41 6.21
C GLU A 102 -3.69 -27.23 4.91
N CYS A 103 -2.57 -27.06 4.23
CA CYS A 103 -2.27 -27.79 3.00
C CYS A 103 -1.86 -29.25 3.28
N SER A 104 -2.58 -30.20 2.69
CA SER A 104 -2.35 -31.64 2.89
C SER A 104 -1.64 -32.34 1.72
N HIS A 105 -1.00 -31.59 0.81
CA HIS A 105 -0.20 -32.14 -0.28
C HIS A 105 0.95 -33.01 0.25
N GLN A 106 1.12 -34.20 -0.34
CA GLN A 106 2.20 -35.12 -0.02
C GLN A 106 3.39 -34.89 -0.97
N ARG A 107 4.59 -34.71 -0.39
CA ARG A 107 5.85 -34.56 -1.13
C ARG A 107 6.85 -35.58 -0.61
N GLY A 108 6.96 -36.72 -1.29
CA GLY A 108 7.70 -37.86 -0.76
C GLY A 108 7.00 -38.39 0.49
N ASN A 109 7.74 -38.52 1.59
CA ASN A 109 7.20 -39.00 2.88
C ASN A 109 6.66 -37.86 3.76
N ASP A 110 6.79 -36.60 3.33
CA ASP A 110 6.38 -35.42 4.10
C ASP A 110 5.04 -34.84 3.62
N VAL A 111 4.23 -34.36 4.56
CA VAL A 111 3.06 -33.53 4.27
C VAL A 111 3.48 -32.06 4.33
N CYS A 112 2.94 -31.25 3.41
CA CYS A 112 3.25 -29.82 3.31
C CYS A 112 2.99 -29.07 4.63
N GLY A 113 1.78 -29.17 5.20
CA GLY A 113 1.45 -28.66 6.53
C GLY A 113 1.42 -27.14 6.66
N ILE A 114 1.37 -26.40 5.54
CA ILE A 114 1.32 -24.93 5.57
C ILE A 114 -0.09 -24.48 5.94
N THR A 115 -0.17 -23.73 7.03
CA THR A 115 -1.41 -23.19 7.59
C THR A 115 -1.56 -21.71 7.28
N PHE A 116 -2.79 -21.28 6.96
CA PHE A 116 -3.11 -19.89 6.68
C PHE A 116 -4.59 -19.56 6.97
N SER A 117 -4.89 -18.32 7.34
CA SER A 117 -6.26 -17.84 7.51
C SER A 117 -6.95 -17.59 6.18
N ILE A 118 -8.24 -17.90 6.10
CA ILE A 118 -9.09 -17.66 4.92
C ILE A 118 -9.35 -16.15 4.75
N LEU A 119 -9.27 -15.67 3.50
CA LEU A 119 -9.54 -14.30 3.09
C LEU A 119 -10.54 -14.30 1.93
N SER A 120 -11.38 -13.27 1.77
CA SER A 120 -12.26 -13.20 0.62
C SER A 120 -11.52 -12.67 -0.61
N ASN A 121 -11.67 -13.38 -1.72
CA ASN A 121 -11.12 -12.94 -3.01
C ASN A 121 -11.89 -11.72 -3.55
N GLU A 122 -13.20 -11.61 -3.28
CA GLU A 122 -14.03 -10.46 -3.66
C GLU A 122 -13.59 -9.19 -2.92
N HIS A 123 -13.36 -9.28 -1.61
CA HIS A 123 -12.83 -8.18 -0.79
C HIS A 123 -11.45 -7.71 -1.27
N PHE A 124 -10.61 -8.64 -1.72
CA PHE A 124 -9.35 -8.30 -2.36
C PHE A 124 -9.58 -7.54 -3.69
N LEU A 125 -10.51 -8.00 -4.54
CA LEU A 125 -10.81 -7.36 -5.81
C LEU A 125 -11.38 -5.95 -5.63
N GLU A 126 -12.26 -5.75 -4.64
CA GLU A 126 -12.76 -4.43 -4.26
C GLU A 126 -11.61 -3.47 -3.87
N GLU A 127 -10.72 -3.94 -2.99
CA GLU A 127 -9.58 -3.14 -2.54
C GLU A 127 -8.58 -2.86 -3.66
N TYR A 128 -8.31 -3.86 -4.51
CA TYR A 128 -7.50 -3.72 -5.72
C TYR A 128 -8.08 -2.65 -6.64
N THR A 129 -9.39 -2.72 -6.92
CA THR A 129 -10.09 -1.75 -7.77
C THR A 129 -10.03 -0.35 -7.18
N ARG A 130 -10.25 -0.22 -5.86
CA ARG A 130 -10.15 1.06 -5.14
C ARG A 130 -8.76 1.66 -5.30
N LEU A 131 -7.69 0.90 -5.07
CA LEU A 131 -6.32 1.39 -5.20
C LEU A 131 -5.94 1.67 -6.66
N LEU A 132 -6.37 0.84 -7.61
CA LEU A 132 -6.14 1.03 -9.04
C LEU A 132 -6.72 2.37 -9.52
N LEU A 133 -7.91 2.73 -9.02
CA LEU A 133 -8.64 3.95 -9.38
C LEU A 133 -8.33 5.13 -8.42
N ALA A 134 -7.35 4.97 -7.53
CA ALA A 134 -6.95 5.96 -6.53
C ALA A 134 -8.13 6.49 -5.70
N GLY A 135 -8.95 5.58 -5.16
CA GLY A 135 -10.13 5.91 -4.37
C GLY A 135 -11.20 6.65 -5.17
N GLY A 136 -11.37 6.33 -6.45
CA GLY A 136 -12.35 6.98 -7.33
C GLY A 136 -11.80 8.19 -8.11
N CYS A 137 -10.64 8.72 -7.72
CA CYS A 137 -10.05 9.91 -8.36
C CYS A 137 -9.80 9.72 -9.87
N LEU A 138 -9.50 8.49 -10.28
CA LEU A 138 -9.16 8.12 -11.66
C LEU A 138 -10.23 7.24 -12.33
N GLU A 139 -11.49 7.31 -11.89
CA GLU A 139 -12.58 6.56 -12.54
C GLU A 139 -12.93 7.10 -13.92
N GLY A 140 -12.87 8.42 -14.08
CA GLY A 140 -13.28 9.10 -15.30
C GLY A 140 -14.76 8.86 -15.66
N PRO A 141 -15.19 9.29 -16.86
CA PRO A 141 -16.55 9.05 -17.35
C PRO A 141 -16.83 7.57 -17.60
N VAL A 142 -18.04 7.10 -17.27
CA VAL A 142 -18.49 5.72 -17.48
C VAL A 142 -19.75 5.69 -18.34
N CYS A 143 -19.82 4.76 -19.28
CA CYS A 143 -21.01 4.51 -20.08
C CYS A 143 -22.11 3.91 -19.19
N GLY A 144 -23.21 4.64 -18.97
CA GLY A 144 -24.35 4.14 -18.19
C GLY A 144 -25.11 2.98 -18.84
N ALA A 145 -24.81 2.63 -20.09
CA ALA A 145 -25.46 1.52 -20.80
C ALA A 145 -24.73 0.18 -20.62
N CYS A 146 -23.40 0.18 -20.49
CA CYS A 146 -22.60 -1.06 -20.45
C CYS A 146 -21.49 -1.06 -19.39
N GLY A 147 -21.31 0.04 -18.65
CA GLY A 147 -20.25 0.17 -17.66
C GLY A 147 -18.85 0.41 -18.23
N ALA A 148 -18.68 0.50 -19.56
CA ALA A 148 -17.37 0.78 -20.16
C ALA A 148 -16.82 2.12 -19.66
N ARG A 149 -15.57 2.12 -19.20
CA ARG A 149 -14.90 3.32 -18.66
C ARG A 149 -14.08 4.00 -19.75
N TYR A 150 -14.17 5.32 -19.82
CA TYR A 150 -13.44 6.12 -20.81
C TYR A 150 -11.93 5.94 -20.72
N LEU A 151 -11.38 5.85 -19.50
CA LEU A 151 -9.92 5.74 -19.31
C LEU A 151 -9.35 4.37 -19.69
N ASP A 152 -10.20 3.34 -19.70
CA ASP A 152 -9.80 1.98 -20.05
C ASP A 152 -9.89 1.78 -21.57
N ASN A 153 -10.99 2.23 -22.19
CA ASN A 153 -11.24 2.11 -23.64
C ASN A 153 -11.50 3.47 -24.31
N PRO A 154 -10.53 4.39 -24.33
CA PRO A 154 -10.76 5.76 -24.80
C PRO A 154 -11.18 5.84 -26.27
N ASP A 155 -10.73 4.91 -27.11
CA ASP A 155 -11.01 4.89 -28.55
C ASP A 155 -12.48 4.54 -28.86
N GLU A 156 -13.17 3.89 -27.92
CA GLU A 156 -14.60 3.62 -28.01
C GLU A 156 -15.44 4.88 -27.77
N PHE A 157 -14.88 5.95 -27.19
CA PHE A 157 -15.60 7.18 -26.92
C PHE A 157 -15.30 8.26 -27.95
N ILE A 158 -16.34 8.98 -28.37
CA ILE A 158 -16.23 10.08 -29.33
C ILE A 158 -16.78 11.38 -28.75
N PHE A 159 -16.14 12.50 -29.09
CA PHE A 159 -16.61 13.83 -28.73
C PHE A 159 -17.93 14.16 -29.44
N ASN A 160 -18.90 14.65 -28.68
CA ASN A 160 -20.25 14.98 -29.13
C ASN A 160 -20.66 16.41 -28.75
N GLY A 161 -19.74 17.36 -28.93
CA GLY A 161 -19.99 18.79 -28.76
C GLY A 161 -19.82 19.30 -27.32
N THR A 162 -20.14 20.57 -27.12
CA THR A 162 -20.06 21.24 -25.82
C THR A 162 -21.30 20.97 -24.95
N HIS A 163 -21.11 20.95 -23.64
CA HIS A 163 -22.17 20.87 -22.64
C HIS A 163 -22.31 22.21 -21.91
N GLY A 164 -23.56 22.72 -21.85
CA GLY A 164 -23.92 23.92 -21.10
C GLY A 164 -23.17 25.20 -21.51
N LYS A 165 -23.51 26.31 -20.85
CA LYS A 165 -22.84 27.61 -20.99
C LYS A 165 -22.67 28.22 -19.60
N LEU A 166 -21.46 28.65 -19.27
CA LEU A 166 -21.22 29.46 -18.08
C LEU A 166 -21.72 30.89 -18.32
N VAL A 167 -22.34 31.49 -17.31
CA VAL A 167 -22.78 32.89 -17.34
C VAL A 167 -21.55 33.77 -17.63
N ALA A 168 -21.67 34.68 -18.59
CA ALA A 168 -20.59 35.60 -18.91
C ALA A 168 -20.33 36.50 -17.69
N GLY A 169 -19.17 36.34 -17.05
CA GLY A 169 -18.73 37.27 -16.02
C GLY A 169 -18.64 38.68 -16.61
N GLY A 170 -19.01 39.69 -15.80
CA GLY A 170 -19.12 41.09 -16.21
C GLY A 170 -17.83 41.63 -16.83
N ASN A 171 -17.72 41.46 -18.14
CA ASN A 171 -16.87 42.15 -19.11
C ASN A 171 -16.83 41.30 -20.39
N ARG A 172 -17.65 41.64 -21.39
CA ARG A 172 -17.60 41.31 -22.84
C ARG A 172 -16.88 40.01 -23.27
N ARG A 173 -16.92 38.93 -22.50
CA ARG A 173 -16.35 37.62 -22.86
C ARG A 173 -17.46 36.71 -23.33
N LYS A 174 -17.28 36.08 -24.50
CA LYS A 174 -18.20 35.06 -25.02
C LYS A 174 -18.44 33.99 -23.96
N ALA A 175 -19.68 33.54 -23.83
CA ALA A 175 -20.06 32.45 -22.92
C ALA A 175 -19.19 31.22 -23.19
N LYS A 176 -18.48 30.75 -22.16
CA LYS A 176 -17.63 29.55 -22.25
C LYS A 176 -18.48 28.29 -22.03
N PRO A 177 -18.18 27.18 -22.72
CA PRO A 177 -18.85 25.92 -22.45
C PRO A 177 -18.52 25.45 -21.03
N SER A 178 -19.52 24.99 -20.26
CA SER A 178 -19.34 24.51 -18.88
C SER A 178 -18.76 23.09 -18.81
N GLY A 179 -18.80 22.37 -19.93
CA GLY A 179 -18.23 21.05 -20.10
C GLY A 179 -18.27 20.60 -21.55
N PHE A 180 -18.03 19.30 -21.75
CA PHE A 180 -18.09 18.66 -23.05
C PHE A 180 -18.95 17.39 -22.97
N ARG A 181 -19.55 16.99 -24.10
CA ARG A 181 -20.28 15.73 -24.20
C ARG A 181 -19.42 14.71 -24.93
N ILE A 182 -19.48 13.46 -24.47
CA ILE A 182 -18.88 12.31 -25.14
C ILE A 182 -19.95 11.23 -25.32
N ILE A 183 -19.77 10.36 -26.32
CA ILE A 183 -20.64 9.21 -26.58
C ILE A 183 -19.78 7.96 -26.65
N HIS A 184 -20.19 6.90 -25.96
CA HIS A 184 -19.67 5.55 -26.17
C HIS A 184 -20.20 4.99 -27.49
N ARG A 185 -19.32 4.81 -28.47
CA ARG A 185 -19.65 4.41 -29.85
C ARG A 185 -20.34 3.05 -29.92
N PRO A 186 -19.89 1.99 -29.20
CA PRO A 186 -20.60 0.70 -29.17
C PRO A 186 -22.03 0.78 -28.62
N CYS A 187 -22.29 1.68 -27.68
CA CYS A 187 -23.63 1.86 -27.09
C CYS A 187 -24.43 3.02 -27.69
N LYS A 188 -23.99 3.60 -28.82
CA LYS A 188 -24.64 4.77 -29.42
C LYS A 188 -26.15 4.51 -29.62
N GLY A 189 -26.99 5.37 -29.05
CA GLY A 189 -28.46 5.26 -29.11
C GLY A 189 -29.10 4.64 -27.87
N LYS A 190 -28.34 3.98 -26.98
CA LYS A 190 -28.84 3.48 -25.69
C LYS A 190 -28.86 4.58 -24.62
N ALA A 191 -29.81 4.49 -23.69
CA ALA A 191 -29.83 5.37 -22.51
C ALA A 191 -28.52 5.23 -21.71
N GLY A 192 -27.93 6.34 -21.29
CA GLY A 192 -26.63 6.35 -20.58
C GLY A 192 -25.38 6.26 -21.47
N ALA A 193 -25.51 6.08 -22.80
CA ALA A 193 -24.35 6.05 -23.70
C ALA A 193 -23.72 7.43 -23.97
N ARG A 194 -24.50 8.50 -23.77
CA ARG A 194 -24.04 9.90 -23.89
C ARG A 194 -23.75 10.44 -22.49
N ILE A 195 -22.53 10.92 -22.29
CA ILE A 195 -22.03 11.37 -20.98
C ILE A 195 -21.60 12.83 -21.09
N SER A 196 -21.89 13.61 -20.07
CA SER A 196 -21.43 15.00 -19.94
C SER A 196 -20.27 15.06 -18.96
N VAL A 197 -19.19 15.74 -19.33
CA VAL A 197 -17.99 15.90 -18.50
C VAL A 197 -17.77 17.38 -18.21
N SER A 198 -17.78 17.76 -16.93
CA SER A 198 -17.50 19.11 -16.47
C SER A 198 -16.01 19.46 -16.63
N LEU A 199 -15.73 20.75 -16.78
CA LEU A 199 -14.36 21.26 -16.65
C LEU A 199 -14.14 21.75 -15.22
N ASP A 200 -13.70 20.84 -14.36
CA ASP A 200 -13.61 21.03 -12.90
C ASP A 200 -12.83 22.30 -12.47
N HIS A 201 -11.89 22.79 -13.31
CA HIS A 201 -11.10 24.00 -13.03
C HIS A 201 -11.74 25.31 -13.51
N GLN A 202 -12.81 25.29 -14.30
CA GLN A 202 -13.41 26.52 -14.85
C GLN A 202 -14.16 27.36 -13.81
N ALA A 203 -14.57 26.75 -12.69
CA ALA A 203 -15.09 27.47 -11.53
C ALA A 203 -13.99 28.19 -10.74
N HIS A 204 -12.70 27.92 -11.01
CA HIS A 204 -11.57 28.55 -10.33
C HIS A 204 -11.25 29.90 -11.00
N GLN A 205 -11.68 31.00 -10.39
CA GLN A 205 -11.46 32.35 -10.91
C GLN A 205 -9.95 32.71 -11.00
N GLU A 206 -9.14 32.22 -10.05
CA GLU A 206 -7.70 32.49 -9.99
C GLU A 206 -6.85 31.22 -10.15
N LEU A 207 -6.19 31.11 -11.31
CA LEU A 207 -5.31 29.99 -11.67
C LEU A 207 -3.92 30.07 -10.99
N ARG A 208 -3.51 31.27 -10.55
CA ARG A 208 -2.21 31.45 -9.87
C ARG A 208 -2.21 30.77 -8.50
N ASP A 209 -3.36 30.69 -7.85
CA ASP A 209 -3.53 30.06 -6.53
C ASP A 209 -3.18 28.58 -6.52
N ASN A 210 -3.53 27.83 -7.57
CA ASN A 210 -3.29 26.38 -7.56
C ASN A 210 -1.80 26.05 -7.52
N VAL A 211 -0.96 26.87 -8.15
CA VAL A 211 0.50 26.73 -8.12
C VAL A 211 1.06 27.13 -6.75
N ARG A 212 0.46 28.15 -6.11
CA ARG A 212 0.80 28.54 -4.74
C ARG A 212 0.44 27.43 -3.76
N ILE A 213 -0.75 26.84 -3.87
CA ILE A 213 -1.20 25.67 -3.09
C ILE A 213 -0.21 24.51 -3.27
N LEU A 214 0.12 24.15 -4.51
CA LEU A 214 1.09 23.08 -4.77
C LEU A 214 2.43 23.35 -4.08
N ARG A 215 2.97 24.58 -4.18
CA ARG A 215 4.21 24.97 -3.51
C ARG A 215 4.09 24.89 -1.98
N CYS A 216 2.97 25.31 -1.41
CA CYS A 216 2.73 25.23 0.02
C CYS A 216 2.71 23.76 0.50
N ILE A 217 2.02 22.87 -0.21
CA ILE A 217 1.94 21.45 0.12
C ILE A 217 3.33 20.81 0.17
N VAL A 218 4.17 21.06 -0.85
CA VAL A 218 5.48 20.40 -0.97
C VAL A 218 6.58 21.03 -0.10
N ASN A 219 6.29 22.17 0.54
CA ASN A 219 7.22 22.88 1.42
C ASN A 219 6.79 22.86 2.89
N GLY A 220 5.71 22.15 3.22
CA GLY A 220 5.36 21.84 4.61
C GLY A 220 4.52 22.90 5.28
N ASP A 221 3.82 23.72 4.50
CA ASP A 221 2.88 24.69 5.03
C ASP A 221 1.62 24.00 5.58
N SER A 222 1.12 24.50 6.71
CA SER A 222 -0.15 24.06 7.28
C SER A 222 -1.34 24.56 6.45
N ILE A 223 -2.52 23.93 6.62
CA ILE A 223 -3.78 24.42 6.01
C ILE A 223 -4.03 25.88 6.40
N THR A 224 -3.76 26.25 7.66
CA THR A 224 -3.92 27.62 8.14
C THR A 224 -2.96 28.59 7.44
N THR A 225 -1.72 28.16 7.20
CA THR A 225 -0.73 28.93 6.44
C THR A 225 -1.19 29.12 5.00
N MET A 226 -1.64 28.05 4.34
CA MET A 226 -2.20 28.13 2.97
C MET A 226 -3.36 29.12 2.89
N ARG A 227 -4.29 29.10 3.84
CA ARG A 227 -5.40 30.05 3.89
C ARG A 227 -4.95 31.50 4.08
N ARG A 228 -3.83 31.73 4.76
CA ARG A 228 -3.23 33.07 4.92
C ARG A 228 -2.52 33.52 3.64
N VAL A 229 -1.79 32.62 2.97
CA VAL A 229 -1.09 32.90 1.71
C VAL A 229 -2.08 33.23 0.58
N LEU A 230 -3.26 32.61 0.62
CA LEU A 230 -4.36 32.78 -0.34
C LEU A 230 -5.43 33.75 0.15
N ALA A 231 -5.11 34.62 1.12
CA ALA A 231 -6.03 35.69 1.50
C ALA A 231 -6.13 36.69 0.34
N ASP A 232 -7.34 37.16 0.08
CA ASP A 232 -7.61 38.20 -0.90
C ASP A 232 -6.81 39.47 -0.53
N PRO A 233 -6.01 40.02 -1.46
CA PRO A 233 -5.09 41.13 -1.15
C PRO A 233 -5.82 42.43 -0.78
N ASP A 234 -7.04 42.63 -1.29
CA ASP A 234 -7.79 43.88 -1.12
C ASP A 234 -8.70 43.84 0.12
N THR A 235 -9.28 42.67 0.41
CA THR A 235 -10.25 42.49 1.51
C THR A 235 -9.67 41.75 2.72
N GLY A 236 -8.48 41.14 2.59
CA GLY A 236 -7.87 40.28 3.61
C GLY A 236 -8.65 38.98 3.88
N LYS A 237 -9.71 38.71 3.10
CA LYS A 237 -10.62 37.58 3.34
C LYS A 237 -9.93 36.27 2.98
N LYS A 238 -9.86 35.36 3.95
CA LYS A 238 -9.26 34.02 3.78
C LYS A 238 -10.19 33.12 2.96
N ILE A 239 -9.62 32.31 2.08
CA ILE A 239 -10.35 31.24 1.40
C ILE A 239 -11.01 30.28 2.41
N GLY A 240 -12.23 29.84 2.12
CA GLY A 240 -12.94 28.83 2.90
C GLY A 240 -12.25 27.47 2.83
N VAL A 241 -12.32 26.68 3.91
CA VAL A 241 -11.66 25.36 4.00
C VAL A 241 -12.17 24.40 2.92
N SER A 242 -13.49 24.35 2.73
CA SER A 242 -14.12 23.52 1.67
C SER A 242 -13.57 23.84 0.29
N ARG A 243 -13.49 25.12 -0.09
CA ARG A 243 -12.91 25.56 -1.37
C ARG A 243 -11.43 25.19 -1.51
N LEU A 244 -10.65 25.28 -0.43
CA LEU A 244 -9.25 24.85 -0.42
C LEU A 244 -9.13 23.33 -0.64
N TYR A 245 -9.96 22.53 0.03
CA TYR A 245 -10.01 21.08 -0.15
C TYR A 245 -10.39 20.69 -1.58
N SER A 246 -11.41 21.33 -2.17
CA SER A 246 -11.76 21.11 -3.58
C SER A 246 -10.57 21.38 -4.51
N ARG A 247 -9.77 22.41 -4.26
CA ARG A 247 -8.55 22.69 -5.04
C ARG A 247 -7.46 21.64 -4.82
N ILE A 248 -7.31 21.10 -3.60
CA ILE A 248 -6.36 20.02 -3.30
C ILE A 248 -6.77 18.72 -4.03
N PHE A 249 -8.03 18.31 -3.95
CA PHE A 249 -8.51 17.10 -4.66
C PHE A 249 -8.39 17.26 -6.18
N TRP A 250 -8.64 18.47 -6.69
CA TRP A 250 -8.40 18.76 -8.11
C TRP A 250 -6.91 18.63 -8.49
N LEU A 251 -5.99 19.12 -7.65
CA LEU A 251 -4.54 18.96 -7.86
C LEU A 251 -4.13 17.49 -7.84
N GLU A 252 -4.62 16.72 -6.87
CA GLU A 252 -4.38 15.28 -6.77
C GLU A 252 -4.83 14.57 -8.06
N LYS A 253 -6.10 14.71 -8.45
CA LYS A 253 -6.67 14.11 -9.66
C LYS A 253 -5.83 14.45 -10.89
N THR A 254 -5.45 15.73 -11.04
CA THR A 254 -4.67 16.21 -12.20
C THR A 254 -3.26 15.61 -12.24
N LEU A 255 -2.58 15.57 -11.10
CA LEU A 255 -1.20 15.06 -11.00
C LEU A 255 -1.14 13.53 -11.11
N LEU A 256 -2.09 12.81 -10.51
CA LEU A 256 -2.22 11.37 -10.67
C LEU A 256 -2.55 10.98 -12.12
N ALA A 257 -3.43 11.72 -12.79
CA ALA A 257 -3.71 11.51 -14.20
C ALA A 257 -2.48 11.75 -15.08
N PHE A 258 -1.73 12.82 -14.82
CA PHE A 258 -0.44 13.09 -15.49
C PHE A 258 0.55 11.94 -15.32
N GLU A 259 0.72 11.45 -14.09
CA GLU A 259 1.62 10.34 -13.81
C GLU A 259 1.17 9.05 -14.52
N ARG A 260 -0.12 8.69 -14.42
CA ARG A 260 -0.67 7.48 -15.08
C ARG A 260 -0.42 7.53 -16.59
N ALA A 261 -0.63 8.68 -17.22
CA ALA A 261 -0.37 8.87 -18.65
C ALA A 261 1.11 8.67 -19.00
N LYS A 262 2.02 9.24 -18.20
CA LYS A 262 3.47 9.13 -18.43
C LYS A 262 4.01 7.73 -18.16
N LEU A 263 3.53 7.06 -17.13
CA LEU A 263 3.90 5.67 -16.84
C LEU A 263 3.35 4.71 -17.89
N LYS A 264 2.15 4.97 -18.46
CA LYS A 264 1.63 4.19 -19.59
C LYS A 264 2.53 4.32 -20.83
N GLU A 265 2.91 5.55 -21.20
CA GLU A 265 3.84 5.82 -22.30
C GLU A 265 5.20 5.15 -22.08
N TRP A 266 5.75 5.30 -20.87
CA TRP A 266 6.99 4.65 -20.46
C TRP A 266 6.88 3.13 -20.59
N LYS A 267 5.88 2.50 -19.97
CA LYS A 267 5.66 1.06 -20.00
C LYS A 267 5.56 0.53 -21.44
N GLN A 268 4.73 1.17 -22.28
CA GLN A 268 4.57 0.79 -23.68
C GLN A 268 5.90 0.81 -24.44
N ARG A 269 6.71 1.85 -24.24
CA ARG A 269 8.01 1.97 -24.89
C ARG A 269 9.03 0.95 -24.35
N GLU A 270 9.03 0.70 -23.04
CA GLU A 270 9.89 -0.32 -22.45
C GLU A 270 9.52 -1.72 -22.98
N ASP A 271 8.23 -2.05 -23.01
CA ASP A 271 7.71 -3.32 -23.54
C ASP A 271 8.01 -3.47 -25.04
N ALA A 272 7.84 -2.40 -25.83
CA ALA A 272 8.16 -2.38 -27.26
C ALA A 272 9.66 -2.49 -27.56
N SER A 273 10.54 -2.18 -26.60
CA SER A 273 11.99 -2.22 -26.82
C SER A 273 12.55 -3.63 -26.96
N GLY A 274 11.81 -4.67 -26.58
CA GLY A 274 12.25 -6.07 -26.62
C GLY A 274 13.42 -6.42 -25.67
N ARG A 275 13.97 -5.43 -24.95
CA ARG A 275 15.10 -5.64 -24.04
C ARG A 275 14.62 -6.24 -22.73
N PHE A 276 15.32 -7.26 -22.23
CA PHE A 276 15.04 -7.83 -20.92
C PHE A 276 15.15 -6.77 -19.82
N LYS A 277 14.09 -6.61 -19.03
CA LYS A 277 14.05 -5.68 -17.90
C LYS A 277 14.12 -6.41 -16.59
N HIS A 278 14.86 -5.82 -15.64
CA HIS A 278 14.92 -6.27 -14.26
C HIS A 278 14.65 -5.09 -13.33
N MET A 279 13.39 -4.97 -12.92
CA MET A 279 12.94 -3.97 -11.95
C MET A 279 13.32 -4.41 -10.54
N ARG A 280 13.88 -3.50 -9.75
CA ARG A 280 14.25 -3.77 -8.35
C ARG A 280 13.48 -2.79 -7.48
N ILE A 281 12.53 -3.29 -6.72
CA ILE A 281 11.58 -2.48 -5.98
C ILE A 281 11.89 -2.59 -4.50
N ALA A 282 12.15 -1.46 -3.86
CA ALA A 282 12.12 -1.32 -2.41
C ALA A 282 10.68 -1.10 -1.95
N HIS A 283 10.26 -1.77 -0.88
CA HIS A 283 8.96 -1.63 -0.25
C HIS A 283 9.12 -1.45 1.26
N ASP A 284 8.41 -0.50 1.83
CA ASP A 284 8.35 -0.24 3.28
C ASP A 284 7.04 0.47 3.60
N ASP A 285 6.64 0.44 4.88
CA ASP A 285 5.46 1.14 5.36
C ASP A 285 5.81 2.38 6.19
N VAL A 286 4.91 3.37 6.14
CA VAL A 286 4.93 4.48 7.09
C VAL A 286 3.59 4.60 7.80
N THR A 287 3.62 4.63 9.12
CA THR A 287 2.44 4.98 9.92
C THR A 287 2.40 6.48 10.17
N ILE A 288 1.28 7.11 9.82
CA ILE A 288 1.01 8.53 10.09
C ILE A 288 -0.26 8.61 10.93
N SER A 289 -0.16 9.24 12.10
CA SER A 289 -1.32 9.47 12.97
C SER A 289 -2.03 10.76 12.61
N VAL A 290 -3.36 10.72 12.56
CA VAL A 290 -4.21 11.85 12.17
C VAL A 290 -5.16 12.25 13.29
N ASN A 291 -5.38 13.56 13.47
CA ASN A 291 -6.35 14.15 14.41
C ASN A 291 -7.60 14.55 13.61
N TRP A 292 -8.82 14.32 14.12
CA TRP A 292 -10.02 14.43 13.28
C TRP A 292 -11.00 15.57 13.54
N GLU A 293 -11.99 15.59 12.64
CA GLU A 293 -12.97 16.58 12.16
C GLU A 293 -13.64 17.47 13.20
N SER A 294 -13.69 17.07 14.47
CA SER A 294 -14.32 17.85 15.53
C SER A 294 -13.33 18.23 16.63
N ARG A 295 -13.39 19.48 17.11
CA ARG A 295 -12.72 19.86 18.36
C ARG A 295 -13.19 19.04 19.56
N LEU A 296 -14.38 18.46 19.46
CA LEU A 296 -15.01 17.62 20.49
C LEU A 296 -14.35 16.23 20.57
N ASP A 297 -13.74 15.74 19.48
CA ASP A 297 -13.07 14.44 19.44
C ASP A 297 -11.58 14.61 19.06
N ARG A 298 -10.69 14.54 20.06
CA ARG A 298 -9.25 14.83 19.91
C ARG A 298 -8.38 13.57 19.77
N ARG A 299 -8.99 12.43 19.46
CA ARG A 299 -8.33 11.11 19.47
C ARG A 299 -7.54 10.89 18.15
N LEU A 300 -6.41 10.18 18.22
CA LEU A 300 -5.44 10.02 17.11
C LEU A 300 -5.56 8.66 16.42
N THR A 301 -5.86 8.63 15.13
CA THR A 301 -5.96 7.39 14.35
C THR A 301 -4.67 7.11 13.59
N PRO A 302 -4.00 5.97 13.79
CA PRO A 302 -2.83 5.61 13.00
C PRO A 302 -3.29 5.03 11.65
N LEU A 303 -2.87 5.66 10.56
CA LEU A 303 -3.04 5.12 9.21
C LEU A 303 -1.71 4.57 8.72
N GLN A 304 -1.73 3.38 8.13
CA GLN A 304 -0.58 2.72 7.52
C GLN A 304 -0.57 3.01 6.03
N PHE A 305 0.59 3.44 5.52
CA PHE A 305 0.80 3.73 4.12
C PHE A 305 1.89 2.82 3.58
N SER A 306 1.54 2.00 2.59
CA SER A 306 2.47 1.14 1.88
C SER A 306 3.13 1.89 0.74
N VAL A 307 4.46 1.86 0.69
CA VAL A 307 5.27 2.63 -0.26
C VAL A 307 6.18 1.72 -1.04
N SER A 308 6.18 1.86 -2.37
CA SER A 308 7.09 1.12 -3.26
C SER A 308 7.85 2.04 -4.20
N ALA A 309 9.16 1.83 -4.31
CA ALA A 309 10.05 2.65 -5.12
C ALA A 309 11.13 1.82 -5.86
N ASP A 310 11.52 2.25 -7.04
CA ASP A 310 12.62 1.65 -7.79
C ASP A 310 13.99 1.96 -7.14
N ILE A 311 14.78 0.91 -6.93
CA ILE A 311 16.08 0.95 -6.26
C ILE A 311 17.13 1.69 -7.09
N ARG A 312 17.02 1.68 -8.42
CA ARG A 312 18.04 2.27 -9.30
C ARG A 312 17.83 3.76 -9.50
N SER A 313 16.60 4.16 -9.81
CA SER A 313 16.23 5.53 -10.16
C SER A 313 15.76 6.37 -8.98
N GLY A 314 15.33 5.73 -7.89
CA GLY A 314 14.67 6.38 -6.77
C GLY A 314 13.26 6.88 -7.08
N TYR A 315 12.63 6.35 -8.15
CA TYR A 315 11.24 6.66 -8.53
C TYR A 315 10.27 5.96 -7.58
N VAL A 316 9.32 6.70 -7.00
CA VAL A 316 8.35 6.15 -6.06
C VAL A 316 7.05 5.82 -6.81
N PHE A 317 6.81 4.54 -7.07
CA PHE A 317 5.66 4.09 -7.85
C PHE A 317 4.33 4.32 -7.16
N ARG A 318 4.21 4.03 -5.85
CA ARG A 318 2.93 4.10 -5.14
C ARG A 318 3.13 4.48 -3.67
N ILE A 319 2.13 5.16 -3.12
CA ILE A 319 1.92 5.37 -1.68
C ILE A 319 0.42 5.18 -1.40
N ASP A 320 0.04 4.03 -0.84
CA ASP A 320 -1.37 3.67 -0.66
C ASP A 320 -1.72 3.53 0.81
N ALA A 321 -2.84 4.12 1.22
CA ALA A 321 -3.33 4.07 2.59
C ALA A 321 -4.24 2.86 2.82
N ASN A 322 -4.18 2.28 4.01
CA ASN A 322 -5.18 1.33 4.50
C ASN A 322 -6.47 2.04 4.97
N PHE A 323 -6.96 3.00 4.16
CA PHE A 323 -8.13 3.80 4.46
C PHE A 323 -8.95 4.02 3.19
N ASP A 324 -10.25 3.83 3.30
CA ASP A 324 -11.23 4.02 2.25
C ASP A 324 -12.10 5.26 2.56
N PRO A 325 -11.86 6.40 1.89
CA PRO A 325 -12.63 7.62 2.11
C PRO A 325 -14.03 7.59 1.50
N ASN A 326 -14.37 6.58 0.69
CA ASN A 326 -15.66 6.51 0.00
C ASN A 326 -16.72 5.74 0.79
N VAL A 327 -16.35 5.15 1.93
CA VAL A 327 -17.29 4.44 2.80
C VAL A 327 -17.87 5.43 3.81
N ASP A 328 -19.14 5.80 3.68
CA ASP A 328 -19.86 6.43 4.78
C ASP A 328 -20.21 5.33 5.81
N PRO A 329 -19.69 5.37 7.05
CA PRO A 329 -19.89 4.28 8.00
C PRO A 329 -21.35 4.06 8.38
N VAL A 330 -22.16 5.13 8.46
CA VAL A 330 -23.58 5.01 8.82
C VAL A 330 -24.33 4.39 7.66
N GLU A 331 -24.21 4.97 6.47
CA GLU A 331 -24.87 4.48 5.26
C GLU A 331 -24.47 3.03 4.97
N PHE A 332 -23.18 2.70 5.11
CA PHE A 332 -22.69 1.35 4.89
C PHE A 332 -23.33 0.36 5.85
N VAL A 333 -23.37 0.68 7.15
CA VAL A 333 -23.96 -0.24 8.14
C VAL A 333 -25.46 -0.38 7.93
N GLU A 334 -26.17 0.72 7.64
CA GLU A 334 -27.60 0.68 7.33
C GLU A 334 -27.90 -0.15 6.09
N GLN A 335 -27.16 0.04 4.99
CA GLN A 335 -27.38 -0.71 3.74
C GLN A 335 -27.06 -2.20 3.84
N HIS A 336 -26.07 -2.58 4.67
CA HIS A 336 -25.57 -3.95 4.69
C HIS A 336 -26.08 -4.76 5.88
N TYR A 337 -26.36 -4.12 7.02
CA TYR A 337 -26.75 -4.81 8.25
C TYR A 337 -28.19 -4.55 8.66
N LEU A 338 -28.87 -3.60 8.04
CA LEU A 338 -30.28 -3.34 8.23
C LEU A 338 -31.01 -3.54 6.90
N SER A 339 -32.25 -3.97 6.98
CA SER A 339 -33.18 -4.01 5.84
C SER A 339 -33.95 -2.69 5.74
N ASP A 340 -34.70 -2.52 4.65
CA ASP A 340 -35.57 -1.34 4.45
C ASP A 340 -36.61 -1.16 5.59
N THR A 341 -36.93 -2.23 6.33
CA THR A 341 -37.83 -2.22 7.49
C THR A 341 -37.09 -2.07 8.83
N GLY A 342 -35.77 -1.88 8.82
CA GLY A 342 -34.93 -1.75 10.01
C GLY A 342 -34.57 -3.07 10.69
N GLN A 343 -35.00 -4.22 10.15
CA GLN A 343 -34.62 -5.54 10.66
C GLN A 343 -33.18 -5.91 10.27
N LEU A 344 -32.53 -6.74 11.08
CA LEU A 344 -31.15 -7.16 10.86
C LEU A 344 -30.97 -7.98 9.56
N ALA A 345 -29.92 -7.69 8.81
CA ALA A 345 -29.53 -8.36 7.58
C ALA A 345 -28.04 -8.77 7.63
N ASN A 346 -27.66 -9.77 6.83
CA ASN A 346 -26.26 -10.20 6.60
C ASN A 346 -25.41 -10.55 7.83
N LEU A 347 -26.00 -10.76 9.01
CA LEU A 347 -25.29 -11.25 10.20
C LEU A 347 -25.03 -12.76 10.15
N ARG A 348 -25.95 -13.51 9.53
CA ARG A 348 -25.99 -14.97 9.53
C ARG A 348 -26.24 -15.55 8.15
N GLN A 349 -25.95 -16.83 8.00
CA GLN A 349 -26.18 -17.61 6.80
C GLN A 349 -26.64 -19.03 7.18
N GLN A 350 -27.43 -19.66 6.32
CA GLN A 350 -27.76 -21.07 6.42
C GLN A 350 -26.62 -21.90 5.83
N TYR A 351 -26.12 -22.86 6.60
CA TYR A 351 -25.06 -23.78 6.22
C TYR A 351 -25.59 -25.20 6.14
N SER A 352 -25.03 -25.99 5.21
CA SER A 352 -25.39 -27.40 5.04
C SER A 352 -24.24 -28.34 5.40
N GLN A 353 -24.52 -29.35 6.23
CA GLN A 353 -23.58 -30.43 6.51
C GLN A 353 -23.63 -31.50 5.43
N LYS A 354 -22.57 -32.35 5.36
CA LYS A 354 -22.56 -33.50 4.44
C LYS A 354 -23.64 -34.54 4.80
N SER A 355 -24.10 -34.53 6.05
CA SER A 355 -25.20 -35.35 6.57
C SER A 355 -26.58 -34.90 6.08
N GLY A 356 -26.68 -33.75 5.39
CA GLY A 356 -27.95 -33.14 4.99
C GLY A 356 -28.58 -32.24 6.06
N ILE A 357 -27.97 -32.12 7.24
CA ILE A 357 -28.44 -31.22 8.31
C ILE A 357 -28.15 -29.78 7.89
N THR A 358 -29.19 -28.95 7.81
CA THR A 358 -29.06 -27.51 7.62
C THR A 358 -29.19 -26.78 8.95
N PHE A 359 -28.35 -25.79 9.20
CA PHE A 359 -28.44 -24.95 10.40
C PHE A 359 -28.04 -23.51 10.07
N THR A 360 -28.52 -22.56 10.84
CA THR A 360 -28.16 -21.15 10.70
C THR A 360 -27.06 -20.79 11.70
N ALA A 361 -26.03 -20.08 11.24
CA ALA A 361 -24.95 -19.59 12.08
C ALA A 361 -24.45 -18.22 11.60
N PRO A 362 -23.69 -17.47 12.42
CA PRO A 362 -23.10 -16.20 12.01
C PRO A 362 -22.23 -16.35 10.76
N LYS A 363 -22.21 -15.30 9.93
CA LYS A 363 -21.26 -15.19 8.81
C LYS A 363 -19.87 -14.93 9.37
N MET A 364 -18.85 -15.59 8.82
CA MET A 364 -17.45 -15.36 9.18
C MET A 364 -16.96 -13.99 8.70
N HIS A 365 -15.86 -13.48 9.27
CA HIS A 365 -15.34 -12.15 8.94
C HIS A 365 -15.00 -11.97 7.46
N PHE A 366 -14.72 -13.03 6.71
CA PHE A 366 -14.43 -12.94 5.28
C PHE A 366 -15.69 -13.11 4.41
N GLN A 367 -16.83 -13.52 4.97
CA GLN A 367 -18.12 -13.64 4.27
C GLN A 367 -19.03 -12.43 4.48
N ARG A 368 -18.76 -11.61 5.50
CA ARG A 368 -19.51 -10.38 5.78
C ARG A 368 -19.14 -9.27 4.77
N PRO A 369 -20.09 -8.42 4.35
CA PRO A 369 -19.79 -7.30 3.44
C PRO A 369 -18.73 -6.33 3.98
N SER A 370 -18.67 -6.14 5.30
CA SER A 370 -17.65 -5.34 5.98
C SER A 370 -16.27 -6.00 6.01
N GLY A 371 -16.12 -7.24 5.53
CA GLY A 371 -15.01 -8.12 5.89
C GLY A 371 -13.63 -7.64 5.43
N ARG A 372 -13.58 -6.73 4.45
CA ARG A 372 -12.36 -6.02 4.03
C ARG A 372 -11.95 -4.89 4.98
N LEU A 373 -12.91 -4.31 5.69
CA LEU A 373 -12.75 -3.18 6.60
C LEU A 373 -12.31 -3.66 7.98
N ASP A 374 -11.72 -2.75 8.75
CA ASP A 374 -11.54 -2.91 10.19
C ASP A 374 -12.91 -2.74 10.87
N GLU A 375 -13.60 -3.86 11.07
CA GLU A 375 -15.00 -3.88 11.51
C GLU A 375 -15.21 -3.20 12.88
N PRO A 376 -14.37 -3.44 13.92
CA PRO A 376 -14.46 -2.67 15.16
C PRO A 376 -14.43 -1.16 14.91
N MET A 377 -13.50 -0.69 14.07
CA MET A 377 -13.42 0.73 13.74
C MET A 377 -14.61 1.22 12.92
N LEU A 378 -15.13 0.43 11.97
CA LEU A 378 -16.31 0.78 11.16
C LEU A 378 -17.53 1.04 12.04
N PHE A 379 -17.87 0.09 12.93
CA PHE A 379 -19.03 0.22 13.81
C PHE A 379 -18.85 1.34 14.83
N ALA A 380 -17.65 1.48 15.42
CA ALA A 380 -17.33 2.62 16.28
C ALA A 380 -17.46 3.96 15.54
N SER A 381 -17.18 3.98 14.23
CA SER A 381 -17.31 5.18 13.41
C SER A 381 -18.76 5.54 13.11
N ALA A 382 -19.58 4.55 12.79
CA ALA A 382 -21.02 4.74 12.62
C ALA A 382 -21.66 5.28 13.91
N GLU A 383 -21.37 4.67 15.06
CA GLU A 383 -21.88 5.12 16.36
C GLU A 383 -21.40 6.53 16.71
N GLY A 384 -20.11 6.81 16.47
CA GLY A 384 -19.50 8.11 16.69
C GLY A 384 -20.15 9.24 15.87
N ARG A 385 -20.61 8.96 14.64
CA ARG A 385 -21.30 9.96 13.81
C ARG A 385 -22.65 10.36 14.38
N TRP A 386 -23.44 9.39 14.83
CA TRP A 386 -24.71 9.68 15.52
C TRP A 386 -24.49 10.44 16.83
N ARG A 387 -23.44 10.10 17.60
CA ARG A 387 -23.07 10.84 18.81
C ARG A 387 -22.73 12.30 18.52
N VAL A 388 -21.87 12.54 17.52
CA VAL A 388 -21.49 13.91 17.11
C VAL A 388 -22.69 14.69 16.58
N PHE A 389 -23.63 14.04 15.88
CA PHE A 389 -24.89 14.65 15.48
C PHE A 389 -25.69 15.10 16.70
N SER A 390 -25.94 14.20 17.66
CA SER A 390 -26.70 14.51 18.89
C SER A 390 -26.06 15.65 19.68
N GLU A 391 -24.74 15.61 19.89
CA GLU A 391 -24.01 16.68 20.59
C GLU A 391 -24.09 18.02 19.85
N ARG A 392 -23.94 18.04 18.52
CA ARG A 392 -24.04 19.28 17.73
C ARG A 392 -25.42 19.90 17.81
N VAL A 393 -26.47 19.07 17.72
CA VAL A 393 -27.85 19.51 17.86
C VAL A 393 -28.08 20.05 19.28
N GLN A 394 -27.68 19.30 20.32
CA GLN A 394 -27.84 19.75 21.71
C GLN A 394 -27.11 21.08 21.98
N ASN A 395 -25.87 21.22 21.51
CA ASN A 395 -25.08 22.45 21.65
C ASN A 395 -25.72 23.64 20.92
N ALA A 396 -26.33 23.43 19.76
CA ALA A 396 -27.02 24.50 19.02
C ALA A 396 -28.22 25.07 19.81
N TYR A 397 -28.84 24.25 20.67
CA TYR A 397 -29.99 24.62 21.50
C TYR A 397 -29.64 24.85 22.98
N GLU A 398 -28.36 24.89 23.37
CA GLU A 398 -27.92 25.07 24.77
C GLU A 398 -28.53 26.32 25.41
N LYS A 399 -28.56 27.46 24.69
CA LYS A 399 -29.15 28.71 25.19
C LYS A 399 -30.65 28.58 25.44
N SER A 400 -31.37 27.91 24.55
CA SER A 400 -32.81 27.66 24.68
C SER A 400 -33.13 26.74 25.86
N LYS A 401 -32.33 25.68 26.06
CA LYS A 401 -32.41 24.81 27.25
C LYS A 401 -32.14 25.57 28.54
N GLY A 402 -31.12 26.44 28.55
CA GLY A 402 -30.77 27.27 29.71
C GLY A 402 -31.87 28.27 30.12
N THR A 403 -32.75 28.65 29.18
CA THR A 403 -33.93 29.49 29.43
C THR A 403 -35.21 28.70 29.73
N GLY A 404 -35.15 27.37 29.85
CA GLY A 404 -36.31 26.52 30.15
C GLY A 404 -37.27 26.30 28.97
N VAL A 405 -36.85 26.62 27.74
CA VAL A 405 -37.65 26.40 26.53
C VAL A 405 -37.42 24.96 26.05
N ALA A 406 -38.52 24.21 25.90
CA ALA A 406 -38.47 22.84 25.39
C ALA A 406 -37.94 22.79 23.94
N LEU A 407 -37.26 21.69 23.59
CA LEU A 407 -36.82 21.47 22.22
C LEU A 407 -38.04 21.30 21.28
N PRO A 408 -37.95 21.77 20.03
CA PRO A 408 -38.95 21.46 19.02
C PRO A 408 -39.21 19.94 18.90
N PRO A 409 -40.47 19.48 18.73
CA PRO A 409 -40.79 18.05 18.69
C PRO A 409 -40.03 17.26 17.62
N ASP A 410 -39.83 17.85 16.44
CA ASP A 410 -39.05 17.28 15.33
C ASP A 410 -37.56 17.10 15.69
N VAL A 411 -36.99 18.05 16.43
CA VAL A 411 -35.62 17.96 16.92
C VAL A 411 -35.49 16.88 18.00
N GLN A 412 -36.46 16.79 18.90
CA GLN A 412 -36.48 15.74 19.93
C GLN A 412 -36.65 14.34 19.32
N GLU A 413 -37.52 14.19 18.32
CA GLU A 413 -37.70 12.95 17.57
C GLU A 413 -36.37 12.51 16.92
N LYS A 414 -35.65 13.42 16.27
CA LYS A 414 -34.34 13.12 15.66
C LYS A 414 -33.25 12.77 16.68
N LEU A 415 -33.29 13.34 17.88
CA LEU A 415 -32.38 12.98 18.95
C LEU A 415 -32.67 11.58 19.49
N ASN A 416 -33.95 11.23 19.67
CA ASN A 416 -34.37 9.89 20.09
C ASN A 416 -33.99 8.86 19.01
N GLU A 417 -34.24 9.16 17.73
CA GLU A 417 -33.82 8.31 16.61
C GLU A 417 -32.31 8.06 16.62
N ALA A 418 -31.50 9.09 16.87
CA ALA A 418 -30.05 8.95 16.97
C ALA A 418 -29.62 8.08 18.17
N GLU A 419 -30.32 8.13 19.30
CA GLU A 419 -30.08 7.25 20.46
C GLU A 419 -30.43 5.79 20.15
N ASP A 420 -31.59 5.55 19.53
CA ASP A 420 -32.03 4.21 19.12
C ASP A 420 -31.05 3.58 18.12
N LYS A 421 -30.59 4.36 17.13
CA LYS A 421 -29.59 3.92 16.15
C LYS A 421 -28.26 3.57 16.82
N ARG A 422 -27.82 4.34 17.81
CA ARG A 422 -26.60 4.04 18.57
C ARG A 422 -26.75 2.76 19.38
N PHE A 423 -27.89 2.56 20.04
CA PHE A 423 -28.17 1.33 20.78
C PHE A 423 -28.16 0.11 19.85
N GLN A 424 -28.80 0.19 18.68
CA GLN A 424 -28.81 -0.88 17.70
C GLN A 424 -27.40 -1.22 17.18
N LEU A 425 -26.58 -0.20 16.90
CA LEU A 425 -25.18 -0.38 16.49
C LEU A 425 -24.35 -1.07 17.57
N ASP A 426 -24.57 -0.70 18.84
CA ASP A 426 -23.89 -1.30 19.99
C ASP A 426 -24.28 -2.77 20.19
N GLN A 427 -25.57 -3.09 20.05
CA GLN A 427 -26.06 -4.47 20.07
C GLN A 427 -25.39 -5.34 18.98
N ILE A 428 -25.23 -4.82 17.77
CA ILE A 428 -24.53 -5.56 16.70
C ILE A 428 -23.03 -5.69 17.03
N ARG A 429 -22.38 -4.59 17.41
CA ARG A 429 -20.93 -4.52 17.61
C ARG A 429 -20.46 -5.34 18.82
N GLN A 430 -21.01 -5.06 19.99
CA GLN A 430 -20.61 -5.67 21.25
C GLN A 430 -21.44 -6.91 21.53
N GLY A 431 -22.77 -6.82 21.43
CA GLY A 431 -23.66 -7.92 21.77
C GLY A 431 -23.59 -9.11 20.80
N TYR A 432 -23.53 -8.86 19.50
CA TYR A 432 -23.53 -9.93 18.49
C TYR A 432 -22.11 -10.34 18.12
N PHE A 433 -21.27 -9.41 17.69
CA PHE A 433 -19.91 -9.74 17.27
C PHE A 433 -18.90 -9.83 18.41
N GLY A 434 -19.20 -9.32 19.61
CA GLY A 434 -18.23 -9.34 20.71
C GLY A 434 -16.96 -8.56 20.38
N PHE A 435 -17.06 -7.47 19.61
CA PHE A 435 -15.91 -6.59 19.38
C PHE A 435 -15.64 -5.81 20.67
N HIS A 436 -14.75 -6.34 21.50
CA HIS A 436 -14.32 -5.68 22.73
C HIS A 436 -13.76 -4.30 22.41
N ASP A 437 -14.16 -3.32 23.21
CA ASP A 437 -13.57 -2.00 23.19
C ASP A 437 -12.04 -2.08 23.35
N THR A 438 -11.33 -1.82 22.26
CA THR A 438 -9.88 -1.59 22.31
C THR A 438 -9.58 -0.10 22.37
N ASP A 439 -8.39 0.29 22.84
CA ASP A 439 -7.88 1.68 22.72
C ASP A 439 -7.92 2.22 21.27
N ARG A 440 -8.07 1.35 20.27
CA ARG A 440 -8.25 1.71 18.85
C ARG A 440 -9.70 2.02 18.48
N ASP A 441 -10.66 1.40 19.14
CA ASP A 441 -12.10 1.54 18.86
C ASP A 441 -12.61 2.92 19.29
N TYR A 442 -12.07 3.44 20.39
CA TYR A 442 -12.32 4.80 20.84
C TYR A 442 -11.68 5.86 19.94
N ARG A 443 -11.52 5.68 18.63
CA ARG A 443 -10.89 6.68 17.74
C ARG A 443 -11.83 7.19 16.66
N GLY A 444 -13.09 6.75 16.65
CA GLY A 444 -13.87 6.50 15.45
C GLY A 444 -14.68 7.60 14.73
N SER A 445 -14.83 8.86 15.13
CA SER A 445 -15.78 9.73 14.38
C SER A 445 -15.27 10.18 12.99
N PHE A 446 -15.35 9.32 11.97
CA PHE A 446 -14.85 9.59 10.61
C PHE A 446 -15.92 9.49 9.53
N ASN A 447 -15.69 10.22 8.44
CA ASN A 447 -16.21 9.84 7.13
C ASN A 447 -15.14 9.02 6.39
N GLY A 448 -15.46 7.77 6.04
CA GLY A 448 -14.52 6.74 5.58
C GLY A 448 -14.29 5.62 6.62
N SER A 449 -13.63 4.54 6.19
CA SER A 449 -13.32 3.39 7.05
C SER A 449 -11.90 2.87 6.83
N VAL A 450 -11.28 2.33 7.89
CA VAL A 450 -9.97 1.69 7.81
C VAL A 450 -10.12 0.34 7.14
N VAL A 451 -9.18 -0.01 6.25
CA VAL A 451 -9.13 -1.29 5.55
C VAL A 451 -8.12 -2.20 6.25
N LYS A 452 -8.41 -3.51 6.32
CA LYS A 452 -7.47 -4.49 6.90
C LYS A 452 -6.13 -4.44 6.13
N PRO A 453 -4.99 -4.31 6.82
CA PRO A 453 -3.67 -4.16 6.17
C PRO A 453 -3.34 -5.24 5.14
N THR A 454 -3.78 -6.49 5.37
CA THR A 454 -3.56 -7.61 4.45
C THR A 454 -4.15 -7.37 3.06
N TYR A 455 -5.38 -6.84 2.97
CA TYR A 455 -6.01 -6.54 1.68
C TYR A 455 -5.31 -5.37 1.00
N THR A 456 -5.06 -4.28 1.73
CA THR A 456 -4.36 -3.11 1.18
C THR A 456 -2.98 -3.47 0.65
N LYS A 457 -2.23 -4.34 1.33
CA LYS A 457 -0.92 -4.82 0.88
C LYS A 457 -0.99 -5.69 -0.36
N ALA A 458 -1.91 -6.65 -0.39
CA ALA A 458 -2.12 -7.48 -1.56
C ALA A 458 -2.47 -6.59 -2.78
N ALA A 459 -3.40 -5.66 -2.60
CA ALA A 459 -3.85 -4.74 -3.64
C ALA A 459 -2.75 -3.78 -4.09
N HIS A 460 -1.96 -3.22 -3.17
CA HIS A 460 -0.81 -2.36 -3.47
C HIS A 460 0.21 -3.08 -4.34
N LEU A 461 0.57 -4.31 -3.99
CA LEU A 461 1.54 -5.12 -4.74
C LEU A 461 0.99 -5.57 -6.09
N ALA A 462 -0.29 -5.92 -6.19
CA ALA A 462 -0.94 -6.24 -7.46
C ALA A 462 -0.96 -5.02 -8.40
N CYS A 463 -1.38 -3.86 -7.88
CA CYS A 463 -1.33 -2.60 -8.61
C CYS A 463 0.09 -2.23 -9.06
N LEU A 464 1.10 -2.47 -8.21
CA LEU A 464 2.50 -2.27 -8.56
C LEU A 464 2.93 -3.21 -9.69
N ARG A 465 2.66 -4.51 -9.57
CA ARG A 465 2.97 -5.52 -10.59
C ARG A 465 2.42 -5.11 -11.95
N ASP A 466 1.16 -4.69 -11.99
CA ASP A 466 0.48 -4.32 -13.24
C ASP A 466 0.98 -3.00 -13.82
N MET A 467 1.55 -2.11 -13.00
CA MET A 467 2.16 -0.85 -13.43
C MET A 467 3.53 -1.04 -14.10
N LEU A 468 4.24 -2.12 -13.79
CA LEU A 468 5.60 -2.36 -14.26
C LEU A 468 5.62 -2.99 -15.68
N PRO A 469 6.69 -2.76 -16.47
CA PRO A 469 6.89 -3.40 -17.76
C PRO A 469 7.14 -4.90 -17.60
N LYS A 470 6.94 -5.66 -18.67
CA LYS A 470 7.22 -7.10 -18.69
C LYS A 470 8.70 -7.33 -18.40
N GLY A 471 8.99 -8.26 -17.48
CA GLY A 471 10.35 -8.57 -17.10
C GLY A 471 10.45 -9.12 -15.69
N LYS A 472 11.70 -9.25 -15.21
CA LYS A 472 11.98 -9.77 -13.89
C LYS A 472 11.71 -8.70 -12.83
N ILE A 473 11.11 -9.09 -11.72
CA ILE A 473 10.92 -8.22 -10.56
C ILE A 473 11.70 -8.79 -9.38
N THR A 474 12.45 -7.93 -8.69
CA THR A 474 12.95 -8.21 -7.34
C THR A 474 12.27 -7.26 -6.37
N LEU A 475 11.54 -7.81 -5.41
CA LEU A 475 10.98 -7.06 -4.29
C LEU A 475 11.94 -7.13 -3.10
N VAL A 476 12.22 -5.99 -2.47
CA VAL A 476 13.03 -5.88 -1.26
C VAL A 476 12.21 -5.16 -0.21
N GLY A 477 12.01 -5.77 0.95
CA GLY A 477 11.31 -5.14 2.06
C GLY A 477 11.86 -5.58 3.40
N GLU A 478 11.16 -5.24 4.47
CA GLU A 478 11.52 -5.66 5.83
C GLU A 478 10.71 -6.88 6.29
N GLN A 479 11.04 -7.38 7.48
CA GLN A 479 10.33 -8.50 8.10
C GLN A 479 8.91 -8.11 8.46
N GLU A 480 7.94 -8.66 7.73
CA GLU A 480 6.55 -8.30 7.91
C GLU A 480 5.61 -9.48 7.67
N ALA A 481 4.71 -9.71 8.64
CA ALA A 481 3.84 -10.88 8.65
C ALA A 481 2.82 -10.90 7.49
N ALA A 482 2.22 -9.75 7.14
CA ALA A 482 1.23 -9.72 6.06
C ALA A 482 1.86 -10.03 4.69
N MET A 483 3.14 -9.64 4.47
CA MET A 483 3.88 -9.92 3.24
C MET A 483 4.06 -11.42 2.98
N VAL A 484 4.29 -12.21 4.04
CA VAL A 484 4.38 -13.68 3.95
C VAL A 484 3.12 -14.28 3.34
N ARG A 485 1.95 -13.71 3.69
CA ARG A 485 0.66 -14.18 3.20
C ARG A 485 0.40 -13.77 1.75
N VAL A 486 0.76 -12.55 1.35
CA VAL A 486 0.29 -11.97 0.08
C VAL A 486 1.28 -12.12 -1.08
N VAL A 487 2.59 -12.04 -0.82
CA VAL A 487 3.62 -12.03 -1.88
C VAL A 487 3.59 -13.29 -2.76
N PRO A 488 3.53 -14.52 -2.21
CA PRO A 488 3.51 -15.72 -3.03
C PRO A 488 2.30 -15.81 -3.97
N HIS A 489 1.18 -15.21 -3.59
CA HIS A 489 -0.07 -15.25 -4.36
C HIS A 489 -0.12 -14.15 -5.42
N VAL A 490 0.25 -12.92 -5.05
CA VAL A 490 0.24 -11.79 -6.00
C VAL A 490 1.23 -11.99 -7.15
N PHE A 491 2.37 -12.62 -6.88
CA PHE A 491 3.42 -12.86 -7.88
C PHE A 491 3.50 -14.33 -8.33
N ARG A 492 2.47 -15.14 -8.07
CA ARG A 492 2.44 -16.59 -8.32
C ARG A 492 3.01 -16.98 -9.68
N ASP A 493 2.47 -16.41 -10.75
CA ASP A 493 2.82 -16.81 -12.12
C ASP A 493 4.28 -16.42 -12.43
N MET A 494 4.71 -15.25 -11.96
CA MET A 494 6.11 -14.83 -12.07
C MET A 494 7.08 -15.69 -11.24
N ILE A 495 6.62 -16.27 -10.13
CA ILE A 495 7.40 -17.20 -9.31
C ILE A 495 7.57 -18.52 -10.06
N ASN A 496 6.49 -19.04 -10.67
CA ASN A 496 6.53 -20.24 -11.50
C ASN A 496 7.47 -20.08 -12.70
N ASP A 497 7.49 -18.88 -13.29
CA ASP A 497 8.35 -18.55 -14.43
C ASP A 497 9.79 -18.17 -14.04
N ASP A 498 10.18 -18.25 -12.75
CA ASP A 498 11.51 -17.82 -12.24
C ASP A 498 11.84 -16.33 -12.54
N MET A 499 10.79 -15.51 -12.71
CA MET A 499 10.79 -14.08 -13.02
C MET A 499 10.54 -13.18 -11.81
N PHE A 500 10.36 -13.76 -10.62
CA PHE A 500 10.22 -13.02 -9.36
C PHE A 500 11.26 -13.44 -8.32
N GLU A 501 11.82 -12.48 -7.60
CA GLU A 501 12.65 -12.71 -6.42
C GLU A 501 12.16 -11.80 -5.28
N TRP A 502 12.20 -12.30 -4.05
CA TRP A 502 11.83 -11.54 -2.86
C TRP A 502 12.93 -11.64 -1.81
N PHE A 503 13.45 -10.47 -1.41
CA PHE A 503 14.45 -10.33 -0.37
C PHE A 503 13.86 -9.59 0.82
N VAL A 504 14.21 -10.06 2.01
CA VAL A 504 13.79 -9.42 3.25
C VAL A 504 15.03 -8.98 4.00
N ILE A 505 15.10 -7.72 4.40
CA ILE A 505 16.25 -7.16 5.08
C ILE A 505 15.95 -6.76 6.52
N SER A 506 17.00 -6.72 7.31
CA SER A 506 17.03 -6.15 8.65
C SER A 506 18.37 -5.43 8.84
N PHE A 507 18.39 -4.32 9.56
CA PHE A 507 19.61 -3.57 9.86
C PHE A 507 19.43 -2.79 11.16
N ASP A 508 20.53 -2.28 11.71
CA ASP A 508 20.52 -1.53 12.96
C ASP A 508 19.90 -0.14 12.77
N LYS A 509 18.62 0.00 13.14
CA LYS A 509 17.85 1.26 13.01
C LYS A 509 18.09 2.24 14.15
N GLU A 510 18.59 1.76 15.29
CA GLU A 510 18.73 2.55 16.51
C GLU A 510 20.14 3.14 16.66
N VAL A 511 21.07 2.72 15.79
CA VAL A 511 22.43 3.24 15.74
C VAL A 511 22.46 4.78 15.63
N SER A 512 23.30 5.40 16.44
CA SER A 512 23.54 6.84 16.36
C SER A 512 24.25 7.20 15.04
N ALA A 513 24.00 8.41 14.51
CA ALA A 513 24.64 8.86 13.28
C ALA A 513 26.19 8.81 13.32
N PRO A 514 26.88 9.16 14.43
CA PRO A 514 28.33 9.00 14.54
C PRO A 514 28.77 7.53 14.45
N LYS A 515 28.09 6.63 15.17
CA LYS A 515 28.41 5.19 15.15
C LYS A 515 28.16 4.57 13.78
N ASN A 516 27.11 5.02 13.09
CA ASN A 516 26.83 4.61 11.72
C ASN A 516 27.96 5.04 10.76
N LYS A 517 28.38 6.31 10.81
CA LYS A 517 29.52 6.82 10.03
C LYS A 517 30.83 6.07 10.33
N ALA A 518 31.11 5.78 11.60
CA ALA A 518 32.29 5.03 12.00
C ALA A 518 32.29 3.61 11.40
N ARG A 519 31.16 2.89 11.44
CA ARG A 519 31.02 1.57 10.80
C ARG A 519 31.23 1.63 9.29
N MET A 520 30.69 2.64 8.63
CA MET A 520 30.88 2.84 7.18
C MET A 520 32.34 3.13 6.83
N ALA A 521 33.03 3.94 7.64
CA ALA A 521 34.45 4.26 7.45
C ALA A 521 35.34 3.02 7.64
N GLN A 522 35.14 2.26 8.72
CA GLN A 522 35.87 1.00 8.98
C GLN A 522 35.70 -0.01 7.84
N PHE A 523 34.47 -0.11 7.31
CA PHE A 523 34.21 -0.97 6.17
C PHE A 523 34.91 -0.49 4.90
N ALA A 524 34.91 0.82 4.63
CA ALA A 524 35.60 1.39 3.47
C ALA A 524 37.11 1.14 3.54
N GLU A 525 37.73 1.37 4.71
CA GLU A 525 39.15 1.09 4.96
C GLU A 525 39.49 -0.39 4.73
N ALA A 526 38.68 -1.30 5.30
CA ALA A 526 38.88 -2.74 5.13
C ALA A 526 38.70 -3.19 3.67
N LEU A 527 37.81 -2.54 2.91
CA LEU A 527 37.62 -2.82 1.49
C LEU A 527 38.80 -2.31 0.66
N GLU A 528 39.30 -1.10 0.91
CA GLU A 528 40.46 -0.56 0.20
C GLU A 528 41.72 -1.41 0.45
N ALA A 529 41.99 -1.78 1.70
CA ALA A 529 43.09 -2.71 2.02
C ALA A 529 42.96 -4.06 1.29
N PHE A 530 41.72 -4.55 1.11
CA PHE A 530 41.48 -5.75 0.32
C PHE A 530 41.73 -5.52 -1.18
N LYS A 531 41.30 -4.39 -1.74
CA LYS A 531 41.53 -4.05 -3.15
C LYS A 531 43.02 -3.93 -3.46
N GLU A 532 43.79 -3.24 -2.62
CA GLU A 532 45.25 -3.12 -2.76
C GLU A 532 45.92 -4.50 -2.82
N LYS A 533 45.59 -5.36 -1.86
CA LYS A 533 46.12 -6.73 -1.83
C LYS A 533 45.70 -7.56 -3.06
N ALA A 534 44.44 -7.45 -3.46
CA ALA A 534 43.92 -8.19 -4.60
C ALA A 534 44.57 -7.75 -5.92
N ARG A 535 44.70 -6.44 -6.15
CA ARG A 535 45.37 -5.87 -7.34
C ARG A 535 46.85 -6.22 -7.38
N ALA A 536 47.53 -6.23 -6.23
CA ALA A 536 48.92 -6.67 -6.15
C ALA A 536 49.13 -8.14 -6.57
N THR A 537 48.11 -9.00 -6.45
CA THR A 537 48.19 -10.43 -6.79
C THR A 537 47.59 -10.76 -8.16
N LEU A 538 46.53 -10.06 -8.57
CA LEU A 538 45.71 -10.40 -9.76
C LEU A 538 45.82 -9.37 -10.89
N GLY A 539 46.55 -8.26 -10.70
CA GLY A 539 46.61 -7.14 -11.64
C GLY A 539 45.40 -6.19 -11.54
N ASP A 540 45.41 -5.12 -12.33
CA ASP A 540 44.41 -4.04 -12.31
C ASP A 540 43.16 -4.31 -13.18
N ASP A 541 43.03 -5.50 -13.75
CA ASP A 541 41.95 -5.84 -14.70
C ASP A 541 40.57 -6.00 -14.04
N LEU A 542 40.52 -6.14 -12.71
CA LEU A 542 39.26 -6.35 -11.97
C LEU A 542 38.61 -5.02 -11.57
N SER A 543 37.32 -4.88 -11.87
CA SER A 543 36.57 -3.70 -11.46
C SER A 543 36.40 -3.64 -9.93
N ASP A 544 36.29 -2.42 -9.38
CA ASP A 544 35.95 -2.19 -7.97
C ASP A 544 34.69 -2.93 -7.51
N ARG A 545 33.76 -3.11 -8.45
CA ARG A 545 32.52 -3.83 -8.19
C ARG A 545 32.77 -5.32 -7.98
N ASP A 546 33.62 -5.92 -8.80
CA ASP A 546 33.97 -7.34 -8.68
C ASP A 546 34.78 -7.60 -7.41
N LEU A 547 35.72 -6.70 -7.08
CA LEU A 547 36.48 -6.77 -5.82
C LEU A 547 35.57 -6.66 -4.60
N LEU A 548 34.58 -5.76 -4.62
CA LEU A 548 33.56 -5.69 -3.56
C LEU A 548 32.74 -6.99 -3.44
N GLU A 549 32.35 -7.58 -4.56
CA GLU A 549 31.61 -8.84 -4.58
C GLU A 549 32.45 -10.00 -4.01
N GLN A 550 33.74 -10.07 -4.35
CA GLN A 550 34.67 -11.06 -3.79
C GLN A 550 34.88 -10.85 -2.28
N PHE A 551 35.16 -9.60 -1.86
CA PHE A 551 35.30 -9.23 -0.45
C PHE A 551 34.10 -9.71 0.37
N CYS A 552 32.89 -9.42 -0.13
CA CYS A 552 31.66 -9.79 0.56
C CYS A 552 31.41 -11.30 0.55
N THR A 553 31.73 -11.98 -0.55
CA THR A 553 31.55 -13.44 -0.69
C THR A 553 32.44 -14.20 0.29
N GLN A 554 33.66 -13.72 0.54
CA GLN A 554 34.58 -14.33 1.51
C GLN A 554 34.14 -14.09 2.97
N ARG A 555 33.51 -12.95 3.26
CA ARG A 555 33.21 -12.50 4.62
C ARG A 555 31.74 -12.61 5.05
N MET A 556 30.83 -12.99 4.15
CA MET A 556 29.44 -13.25 4.50
C MET A 556 29.30 -14.44 5.46
N SER A 557 28.38 -14.33 6.41
CA SER A 557 28.11 -15.35 7.42
C SER A 557 26.60 -15.57 7.62
N THR A 558 26.23 -16.71 8.20
CA THR A 558 24.84 -17.01 8.56
C THR A 558 24.45 -16.21 9.82
N ALA A 559 23.24 -15.65 9.82
CA ALA A 559 22.70 -14.87 10.92
C ALA A 559 21.77 -15.73 11.79
N TYR A 560 21.94 -15.62 13.10
CA TYR A 560 21.09 -16.19 14.14
C TYR A 560 21.06 -15.23 15.34
N ILE A 561 20.11 -15.43 16.25
CA ILE A 561 20.04 -14.73 17.54
C ILE A 561 20.62 -15.66 18.59
N GLU A 562 21.49 -15.15 19.46
CA GLU A 562 22.08 -15.92 20.55
C GLU A 562 21.42 -15.51 21.88
N GLY A 563 20.82 -16.49 22.56
CA GLY A 563 20.24 -16.28 23.89
C GLY A 563 21.33 -16.15 24.96
N ARG A 564 20.93 -15.74 26.17
CA ARG A 564 21.86 -15.59 27.31
C ARG A 564 22.62 -16.87 27.66
N ASN A 565 22.07 -18.03 27.32
CA ASN A 565 22.62 -19.35 27.62
C ASN A 565 23.45 -19.91 26.45
N GLY A 566 23.76 -19.12 25.41
CA GLY A 566 24.45 -19.57 24.20
C GLY A 566 23.57 -20.34 23.20
N THR A 567 22.30 -20.61 23.54
CA THR A 567 21.33 -21.24 22.62
C THR A 567 21.08 -20.34 21.42
N LYS A 568 21.16 -20.92 20.21
CA LYS A 568 20.91 -20.22 18.96
C LYS A 568 19.43 -20.32 18.58
N TYR A 569 18.87 -19.20 18.16
CA TYR A 569 17.51 -19.08 17.65
C TYR A 569 17.52 -18.55 16.21
N PRO A 570 16.51 -18.89 15.40
CA PRO A 570 16.35 -18.31 14.07
C PRO A 570 16.35 -16.78 14.11
N TYR A 571 16.99 -16.14 13.13
CA TYR A 571 17.03 -14.68 13.05
C TYR A 571 15.68 -14.06 12.66
N SER A 572 14.85 -14.80 11.93
CA SER A 572 13.60 -14.30 11.38
C SER A 572 12.44 -14.34 12.38
N ILE A 573 11.43 -13.49 12.19
CA ILE A 573 10.15 -13.59 12.90
C ILE A 573 9.43 -14.92 12.58
N ALA A 574 8.52 -15.34 13.47
CA ALA A 574 7.82 -16.63 13.38
C ALA A 574 7.18 -16.91 12.02
N ASN A 575 6.63 -15.89 11.35
CA ASN A 575 5.97 -16.04 10.05
C ASN A 575 6.91 -16.53 8.92
N PHE A 576 8.22 -16.30 9.03
CA PHE A 576 9.22 -16.79 8.07
C PHE A 576 9.84 -18.14 8.46
N GLN A 577 9.50 -18.67 9.64
CA GLN A 577 10.07 -19.92 10.16
C GLN A 577 9.37 -21.18 9.63
N SER A 578 8.38 -21.02 8.76
CA SER A 578 7.69 -22.15 8.13
C SER A 578 8.56 -22.81 7.04
N ARG A 579 8.28 -24.08 6.73
CA ARG A 579 8.95 -24.85 5.65
C ARG A 579 8.81 -24.21 4.26
N GLN A 580 7.89 -23.25 4.12
CA GLN A 580 7.68 -22.44 2.92
C GLN A 580 8.95 -21.69 2.49
N PHE A 581 9.80 -21.29 3.44
CA PHE A 581 10.94 -20.42 3.17
C PHE A 581 12.28 -21.03 3.60
N PRO A 582 13.38 -20.66 2.94
CA PRO A 582 14.71 -20.91 3.47
C PRO A 582 14.91 -20.32 4.86
N GLN A 583 15.44 -21.12 5.78
CA GLN A 583 15.66 -20.74 7.18
C GLN A 583 16.98 -19.98 7.39
N ILE A 584 17.90 -20.05 6.42
CA ILE A 584 19.16 -19.32 6.45
C ILE A 584 18.97 -17.85 6.08
N TRP A 585 19.50 -16.98 6.94
CA TRP A 585 19.63 -15.55 6.72
C TRP A 585 21.10 -15.17 6.66
N ILE A 586 21.47 -14.24 5.79
CA ILE A 586 22.86 -13.90 5.53
C ILE A 586 23.19 -12.53 6.12
N ARG A 587 24.19 -12.47 7.00
CA ARG A 587 24.82 -11.24 7.42
C ARG A 587 25.78 -10.77 6.34
N THR A 588 25.51 -9.62 5.76
CA THR A 588 26.40 -9.01 4.76
C THR A 588 27.45 -8.14 5.45
N PRO A 589 28.73 -8.22 5.04
CA PRO A 589 29.76 -7.34 5.56
C PRO A 589 29.62 -5.91 5.03
N ALA A 590 28.86 -5.69 3.95
CA ALA A 590 28.68 -4.39 3.32
C ALA A 590 27.98 -3.38 4.26
N GLN A 591 28.61 -2.22 4.48
CA GLN A 591 28.10 -1.13 5.32
C GLN A 591 27.91 0.14 4.47
N TYR A 592 26.79 0.22 3.73
CA TYR A 592 26.50 1.37 2.85
C TYR A 592 25.13 1.99 3.15
N TYR A 593 24.94 3.23 2.72
CA TYR A 593 23.65 3.93 2.75
C TYR A 593 22.98 4.06 4.13
N GLY A 594 23.76 3.97 5.21
CA GLY A 594 23.26 3.96 6.57
C GLY A 594 22.62 2.64 7.02
N GLU A 595 22.55 1.62 6.15
CA GLU A 595 22.04 0.27 6.46
C GLU A 595 23.16 -0.59 7.06
N THR A 596 23.54 -0.32 8.31
CA THR A 596 24.65 -1.04 8.97
C THR A 596 24.25 -2.35 9.62
N GLN A 597 25.18 -3.30 9.68
CA GLN A 597 24.99 -4.67 10.18
C GLN A 597 23.84 -5.40 9.48
N LYS A 598 23.67 -5.14 8.18
CA LYS A 598 22.56 -5.66 7.40
C LYS A 598 22.55 -7.19 7.36
N VAL A 599 21.36 -7.74 7.54
CA VAL A 599 21.03 -9.15 7.37
C VAL A 599 19.97 -9.27 6.28
N VAL A 600 20.11 -10.26 5.40
CA VAL A 600 19.23 -10.50 4.25
C VAL A 600 18.73 -11.93 4.27
N GLY A 601 17.42 -12.11 4.30
CA GLY A 601 16.72 -13.36 4.02
C GLY A 601 16.27 -13.41 2.56
N PHE A 602 16.10 -14.64 2.05
CA PHE A 602 15.74 -14.89 0.66
C PHE A 602 14.48 -15.78 0.53
N PRO A 603 13.29 -15.31 0.96
CA PRO A 603 12.06 -16.11 0.89
C PRO A 603 11.77 -16.69 -0.49
N VAL A 604 11.98 -15.90 -1.55
CA VAL A 604 11.78 -16.34 -2.93
C VAL A 604 13.04 -16.08 -3.76
N LEU A 605 13.59 -17.16 -4.30
CA LEU A 605 14.67 -17.19 -5.27
C LEU A 605 14.33 -18.17 -6.38
N ARG A 606 15.10 -18.08 -7.47
CA ARG A 606 15.13 -19.12 -8.49
C ARG A 606 15.33 -20.48 -7.86
N LYS A 607 14.61 -21.47 -8.36
CA LYS A 607 14.57 -22.83 -7.79
C LYS A 607 15.96 -23.42 -7.52
N LYS A 608 16.89 -23.26 -8.47
CA LYS A 608 18.28 -23.75 -8.34
C LYS A 608 19.05 -23.21 -7.12
N TYR A 609 18.70 -22.04 -6.60
CA TYR A 609 19.31 -21.47 -5.38
C TYR A 609 18.44 -21.72 -4.14
N ARG A 610 17.11 -21.78 -4.31
CA ARG A 610 16.16 -22.01 -3.22
C ARG A 610 16.26 -23.43 -2.65
N ASP A 611 16.32 -24.44 -3.52
CA ASP A 611 16.38 -25.85 -3.15
C ASP A 611 17.55 -26.18 -2.20
N PRO A 612 18.81 -25.82 -2.50
CA PRO A 612 19.92 -26.08 -1.56
C PRO A 612 19.78 -25.27 -0.27
N LEU A 613 19.22 -24.05 -0.31
CA LEU A 613 19.03 -23.23 0.88
C LEU A 613 17.97 -23.79 1.84
N LYS A 614 16.87 -24.36 1.32
CA LYS A 614 15.83 -24.97 2.15
C LYS A 614 16.29 -26.23 2.89
N LYS A 615 17.34 -26.90 2.39
CA LYS A 615 17.94 -28.08 3.04
C LYS A 615 18.81 -27.74 4.23
N LEU A 616 19.23 -26.49 4.35
CA LEU A 616 20.13 -26.07 5.41
C LEU A 616 19.32 -25.60 6.64
N ALA A 617 19.78 -25.98 7.82
CA ALA A 617 19.25 -25.45 9.08
C ALA A 617 19.63 -23.97 9.26
N PHE A 618 18.88 -23.25 10.09
CA PHE A 618 19.01 -21.78 10.23
C PHE A 618 20.41 -21.31 10.68
N ASP A 619 21.19 -22.17 11.34
CA ASP A 619 22.52 -21.87 11.89
C ASP A 619 23.67 -22.48 11.07
N GLN A 620 23.37 -23.23 10.01
CA GLN A 620 24.37 -23.84 9.14
C GLN A 620 25.03 -22.81 8.20
N LYS A 621 26.27 -23.09 7.81
CA LYS A 621 27.01 -22.26 6.85
C LYS A 621 26.71 -22.68 5.42
N VAL A 622 26.63 -21.69 4.53
CA VAL A 622 26.58 -21.94 3.08
C VAL A 622 28.00 -22.19 2.58
N HIS A 623 28.32 -23.43 2.21
CA HIS A 623 29.66 -23.84 1.75
C HIS A 623 29.85 -23.75 0.24
N ASP A 624 28.79 -23.97 -0.55
CA ASP A 624 28.84 -23.91 -2.01
C ASP A 624 29.30 -22.53 -2.51
N PRO A 625 30.46 -22.43 -3.18
CA PRO A 625 30.99 -21.17 -3.69
C PRO A 625 30.07 -20.45 -4.68
N GLU A 626 29.38 -21.18 -5.57
CA GLU A 626 28.49 -20.56 -6.56
C GLU A 626 27.27 -19.94 -5.86
N LEU A 627 26.67 -20.68 -4.93
CA LEU A 627 25.57 -20.19 -4.12
C LEU A 627 25.97 -18.98 -3.27
N ARG A 628 27.14 -19.00 -2.62
CA ARG A 628 27.67 -17.85 -1.85
C ARG A 628 27.82 -16.61 -2.72
N ALA A 629 28.41 -16.74 -3.91
CA ALA A 629 28.56 -15.63 -4.84
C ALA A 629 27.19 -15.12 -5.33
N ALA A 630 26.26 -16.03 -5.62
CA ALA A 630 24.90 -15.71 -6.06
C ALA A 630 24.10 -14.95 -4.97
N LEU A 631 24.25 -15.33 -3.70
CA LEU A 631 23.61 -14.64 -2.56
C LEU A 631 24.25 -13.27 -2.33
N THR A 632 25.58 -13.18 -2.42
CA THR A 632 26.31 -11.91 -2.26
C THR A 632 25.87 -10.87 -3.29
N ARG A 633 25.77 -11.25 -4.57
CA ARG A 633 25.28 -10.35 -5.64
C ARG A 633 23.90 -9.78 -5.35
N ARG A 634 23.03 -10.58 -4.72
CA ARG A 634 21.67 -10.18 -4.34
C ARG A 634 21.65 -9.34 -3.08
N ALA A 635 22.39 -9.74 -2.04
CA ALA A 635 22.50 -9.01 -0.77
C ALA A 635 23.06 -7.58 -0.98
N LEU A 636 24.04 -7.42 -1.86
CA LEU A 636 24.59 -6.10 -2.21
C LEU A 636 23.59 -5.18 -2.93
N ARG A 637 22.56 -5.75 -3.55
CA ARG A 637 21.48 -5.01 -4.24
C ARG A 637 20.21 -4.91 -3.40
N ALA A 638 20.13 -5.60 -2.27
CA ALA A 638 19.00 -5.56 -1.35
C ALA A 638 19.12 -4.32 -0.46
N THR A 639 18.29 -3.31 -0.71
CA THR A 639 18.23 -2.06 0.06
C THR A 639 16.80 -1.52 0.04
N ILE A 640 16.43 -0.79 1.10
CA ILE A 640 15.18 0.00 1.15
C ILE A 640 15.44 1.50 1.09
N GLN A 641 16.70 1.91 0.89
CA GLN A 641 17.14 3.30 0.86
C GLN A 641 16.29 4.26 0.01
N PRO A 642 15.77 3.90 -1.18
CA PRO A 642 14.94 4.83 -1.96
C PRO A 642 13.64 5.18 -1.22
N VAL A 643 12.98 4.18 -0.61
CA VAL A 643 11.76 4.39 0.17
C VAL A 643 12.09 5.17 1.44
N SER A 644 13.16 4.81 2.17
CA SER A 644 13.57 5.55 3.37
C SER A 644 13.93 7.02 3.08
N THR A 645 14.55 7.29 1.92
CA THR A 645 14.87 8.64 1.46
C THR A 645 13.60 9.43 1.15
N PHE A 646 12.64 8.82 0.45
CA PHE A 646 11.34 9.43 0.19
C PHE A 646 10.58 9.73 1.50
N MET A 647 10.45 8.76 2.40
CA MET A 647 9.76 8.93 3.68
C MET A 647 10.44 9.98 4.56
N SER A 648 11.77 10.07 4.54
CA SER A 648 12.50 11.12 5.27
C SER A 648 12.24 12.51 4.70
N SER A 649 12.20 12.64 3.37
CA SER A 649 11.83 13.89 2.70
C SER A 649 10.40 14.29 3.02
N LEU A 650 9.47 13.32 2.93
CA LEU A 650 8.06 13.48 3.27
C LEU A 650 7.90 14.03 4.70
N ARG A 651 8.48 13.36 5.70
CA ARG A 651 8.41 13.76 7.13
C ARG A 651 8.94 15.15 7.41
N ARG A 652 9.97 15.59 6.68
CA ARG A 652 10.56 16.93 6.85
C ARG A 652 9.72 18.02 6.19
N ARG A 653 9.09 17.70 5.05
CA ARG A 653 8.52 18.68 4.13
C ARG A 653 7.01 18.64 4.02
N THR A 654 6.31 17.74 4.69
CA THR A 654 4.85 17.80 4.78
C THR A 654 4.49 17.89 6.25
N SER A 655 3.90 19.02 6.67
CA SER A 655 3.49 19.21 8.07
C SER A 655 2.60 18.10 8.61
N PRO A 656 1.70 17.46 7.82
CA PRO A 656 0.84 16.39 8.33
C PRO A 656 1.57 15.07 8.62
N SER A 657 2.74 14.84 8.04
CA SER A 657 3.49 13.59 8.24
C SER A 657 4.51 13.67 9.39
N LYS A 658 4.60 14.82 10.07
CA LYS A 658 5.38 14.94 11.32
C LYS A 658 4.72 14.07 12.39
N ARG A 659 5.50 13.19 13.01
CA ARG A 659 5.01 12.33 14.11
C ARG A 659 4.50 13.21 15.25
N ALA A 660 3.32 12.86 15.78
CA ALA A 660 2.90 13.32 17.10
C ALA A 660 3.84 12.72 18.15
N GLY A 661 4.54 13.56 18.92
CA GLY A 661 5.36 13.14 20.06
C GLY A 661 6.83 12.85 19.74
N GLY A 662 7.73 13.47 20.52
CA GLY A 662 9.15 13.13 20.57
C GLY A 662 9.39 11.80 21.31
N LYS A 663 10.64 11.31 21.31
CA LYS A 663 11.09 10.04 21.92
C LYS A 663 10.94 9.95 23.46
N GLY A 664 10.20 10.84 24.11
CA GLY A 664 10.07 10.89 25.56
C GLY A 664 8.74 10.31 26.03
N ALA A 665 8.80 9.23 26.84
CA ALA A 665 7.65 8.66 27.55
C ALA A 665 6.91 9.65 28.47
N ARG A 666 7.51 10.82 28.76
CA ARG A 666 6.93 11.91 29.57
C ARG A 666 6.10 12.93 28.79
N THR A 667 6.17 12.94 27.46
CA THR A 667 5.31 13.77 26.61
C THR A 667 4.21 12.87 26.08
N GLY A 668 3.01 12.96 26.66
CA GLY A 668 1.82 12.33 26.10
C GLY A 668 1.60 12.73 24.62
N PRO A 669 0.73 12.02 23.87
CA PRO A 669 0.49 12.29 22.46
C PRO A 669 0.14 13.76 22.25
N ALA A 670 1.10 14.52 21.72
CA ALA A 670 0.92 15.95 21.50
C ALA A 670 -0.07 16.15 20.35
N TYR A 671 -1.21 16.76 20.68
CA TYR A 671 -2.18 17.28 19.71
C TYR A 671 -1.45 18.07 18.62
N ILE A 672 -1.56 17.65 17.35
CA ILE A 672 -0.95 18.37 16.23
C ILE A 672 -1.89 19.53 15.89
N ASN A 673 -1.61 20.70 16.46
CA ASN A 673 -2.38 21.92 16.23
C ASN A 673 -2.29 22.31 14.73
N GLY A 674 -3.43 22.40 14.04
CA GLY A 674 -3.48 22.64 12.58
C GLY A 674 -3.52 21.38 11.69
N ALA A 675 -3.69 20.19 12.30
CA ALA A 675 -3.83 18.92 11.59
C ALA A 675 -5.10 18.86 10.72
N VAL A 676 -4.94 18.12 9.65
CA VAL A 676 -5.87 17.91 8.54
C VAL A 676 -7.17 17.27 9.05
N PHE A 677 -8.30 17.94 8.86
CA PHE A 677 -9.61 17.48 9.37
C PHE A 677 -10.15 16.21 8.68
N ASN A 678 -9.55 15.75 7.59
CA ASN A 678 -10.06 14.67 6.74
C ASN A 678 -8.89 13.83 6.14
N PRO A 679 -8.93 12.49 6.23
CA PRO A 679 -7.87 11.59 5.75
C PRO A 679 -7.72 11.58 4.25
N ALA A 680 -8.81 11.77 3.51
CA ALA A 680 -8.77 11.90 2.07
C ALA A 680 -7.85 13.06 1.67
N VAL A 681 -7.85 14.15 2.45
CA VAL A 681 -6.93 15.27 2.24
C VAL A 681 -5.48 14.88 2.55
N LEU A 682 -5.23 14.07 3.59
CA LEU A 682 -3.88 13.53 3.83
C LEU A 682 -3.42 12.66 2.66
N MET A 683 -4.25 11.73 2.21
CA MET A 683 -3.98 10.88 1.04
C MET A 683 -3.66 11.73 -0.18
N ALA A 684 -4.46 12.78 -0.43
CA ALA A 684 -4.22 13.75 -1.50
C ALA A 684 -2.86 14.44 -1.38
N PHE A 685 -2.48 14.89 -0.18
CA PHE A 685 -1.17 15.51 0.06
C PHE A 685 -0.03 14.55 -0.27
N LEU A 686 -0.14 13.29 0.15
CA LEU A 686 0.88 12.28 -0.08
C LEU A 686 1.00 11.93 -1.57
N ASN A 687 -0.12 11.80 -2.28
CA ASN A 687 -0.16 11.59 -3.72
C ASN A 687 0.45 12.76 -4.49
N ILE A 688 0.05 14.00 -4.16
CA ILE A 688 0.61 15.23 -4.75
C ILE A 688 2.12 15.29 -4.51
N PHE A 689 2.57 15.04 -3.27
CA PHE A 689 3.98 15.08 -2.93
C PHE A 689 4.79 14.01 -3.67
N ARG A 690 4.27 12.78 -3.80
CA ARG A 690 4.92 11.69 -4.56
C ARG A 690 5.11 12.06 -6.02
N VAL A 691 4.06 12.56 -6.70
CA VAL A 691 4.18 12.99 -8.10
C VAL A 691 5.16 14.15 -8.23
N TYR A 692 5.13 15.12 -7.29
CA TYR A 692 6.12 16.21 -7.23
C TYR A 692 7.56 15.68 -7.12
N TYR A 693 7.79 14.79 -6.16
CA TYR A 693 9.08 14.16 -5.84
C TYR A 693 9.67 13.40 -7.04
N ASN A 694 8.82 12.78 -7.85
CA ASN A 694 9.24 11.99 -9.01
C ASN A 694 9.55 12.84 -10.25
N TRP A 695 8.74 13.87 -10.53
CA TRP A 695 8.74 14.55 -11.82
C TRP A 695 9.30 15.96 -11.78
N PHE A 696 9.19 16.66 -10.66
CA PHE A 696 9.40 18.10 -10.60
C PHE A 696 10.64 18.51 -9.79
N GLU A 697 11.16 17.63 -8.95
CA GLU A 697 12.31 17.90 -8.08
C GLU A 697 13.59 17.21 -8.56
N PRO A 698 14.55 17.94 -9.13
CA PRO A 698 15.89 17.41 -9.43
C PRO A 698 16.62 17.10 -8.13
N ARG A 699 17.26 15.93 -8.05
CA ARG A 699 17.97 15.52 -6.83
C ARG A 699 19.26 14.77 -7.12
N GLN A 700 20.23 14.96 -6.24
CA GLN A 700 21.34 14.03 -6.10
C GLN A 700 20.80 12.73 -5.48
N TYR A 701 20.83 11.65 -6.24
CA TYR A 701 20.53 10.31 -5.74
C TYR A 701 21.34 9.30 -6.54
N LYS A 702 22.04 8.44 -5.82
CA LYS A 702 22.92 7.39 -6.34
C LYS A 702 22.36 6.06 -5.86
N GLY A 703 21.80 5.27 -6.79
CA GLY A 703 21.34 3.92 -6.50
C GLY A 703 22.52 2.96 -6.27
N PRO A 704 22.27 1.77 -5.68
CA PRO A 704 23.29 0.72 -5.56
C PRO A 704 23.77 0.26 -6.94
N GLY A 705 25.06 0.51 -7.23
CA GLY A 705 25.68 0.13 -8.50
C GLY A 705 25.46 1.13 -9.64
N ALA A 706 25.32 2.43 -9.33
CA ALA A 706 25.31 3.49 -10.33
C ALA A 706 26.51 3.39 -11.29
N THR A 707 26.24 3.42 -12.60
CA THR A 707 27.25 3.38 -13.67
C THR A 707 27.83 4.76 -13.96
N SER A 708 28.94 4.80 -14.69
CA SER A 708 29.76 5.96 -15.06
C SER A 708 29.05 7.15 -15.72
N GLY A 709 27.78 7.02 -16.13
CA GLY A 709 26.96 8.14 -16.66
C GLY A 709 26.14 8.90 -15.61
N SER A 710 26.21 8.50 -14.33
CA SER A 710 25.47 9.14 -13.24
C SER A 710 26.16 10.37 -12.67
N GLU A 711 27.39 10.62 -13.12
CA GLU A 711 28.30 11.59 -12.55
C GLU A 711 28.90 12.44 -13.66
N ALA A 712 29.02 13.74 -13.43
CA ALA A 712 29.76 14.64 -14.29
C ALA A 712 31.15 14.89 -13.67
N PRO A 713 32.22 14.96 -14.47
CA PRO A 713 33.49 15.46 -13.99
C PRO A 713 33.30 16.90 -13.49
N VAL A 714 33.68 17.17 -12.25
CA VAL A 714 33.75 18.54 -11.74
C VAL A 714 35.01 19.16 -12.33
N ALA A 715 34.87 20.31 -12.99
CA ALA A 715 36.03 21.05 -13.48
C ALA A 715 37.00 21.34 -12.33
N GLU A 716 38.29 21.06 -12.57
CA GLU A 716 39.35 21.42 -11.64
C GLU A 716 39.33 22.94 -11.42
N GLY A 717 39.50 23.37 -10.17
CA GLY A 717 39.45 24.78 -9.80
C GLY A 717 39.80 25.00 -8.34
N LEU A 718 39.98 26.26 -7.96
CA LEU A 718 40.31 26.65 -6.59
C LEU A 718 39.03 26.89 -5.77
N SER A 719 39.06 26.55 -4.49
CA SER A 719 37.99 26.82 -3.52
C SER A 719 38.54 27.64 -2.36
N ALA A 720 37.80 28.67 -1.94
CA ALA A 720 38.22 29.54 -0.84
C ALA A 720 37.91 28.87 0.51
N GLY A 721 38.95 28.50 1.26
CA GLY A 721 38.87 28.05 2.64
C GLY A 721 39.17 29.20 3.58
N ARG A 722 38.24 29.55 4.48
CA ARG A 722 38.47 30.60 5.48
C ARG A 722 39.43 30.11 6.56
N VAL A 723 40.48 30.89 6.85
CA VAL A 723 41.40 30.59 7.95
C VAL A 723 40.64 30.75 9.28
N PRO A 724 40.57 29.71 10.13
CA PRO A 724 39.86 29.78 11.39
C PRO A 724 40.36 30.95 12.26
N GLY A 725 39.44 31.73 12.81
CA GLY A 725 39.77 32.89 13.66
C GLY A 725 40.08 34.19 12.90
N THR A 726 40.20 34.18 11.58
CA THR A 726 40.45 35.41 10.78
C THR A 726 39.37 35.63 9.72
N LYS A 727 39.45 36.73 8.97
CA LYS A 727 38.61 36.99 7.78
C LYS A 727 39.28 36.56 6.47
N GLU A 728 40.52 36.10 6.54
CA GLU A 728 41.31 35.72 5.39
C GLU A 728 40.85 34.37 4.83
N THR A 729 40.91 34.24 3.52
CA THR A 729 40.60 33.01 2.79
C THR A 729 41.83 32.58 1.99
N ILE A 730 42.17 31.30 2.09
CA ILE A 730 43.18 30.67 1.25
C ILE A 730 42.52 29.93 0.10
N GLU A 731 43.15 29.92 -1.06
CA GLU A 731 42.70 29.13 -2.21
C GLU A 731 43.23 27.70 -2.11
N VAL A 732 42.32 26.73 -2.06
CA VAL A 732 42.62 25.30 -1.95
C VAL A 732 42.18 24.60 -3.23
N PRO A 733 43.04 23.80 -3.88
CA PRO A 733 42.65 22.99 -5.03
C PRO A 733 41.43 22.13 -4.71
N LYS A 734 40.38 22.23 -5.52
CA LYS A 734 39.27 21.26 -5.46
C LYS A 734 39.82 19.92 -5.92
N LEU A 735 39.78 18.93 -5.04
CA LEU A 735 40.03 17.54 -5.41
C LEU A 735 39.07 17.17 -6.56
N ALA A 736 39.63 16.65 -7.65
CA ALA A 736 38.86 16.12 -8.78
C ALA A 736 37.90 15.07 -8.24
N THR A 737 36.62 15.40 -8.26
CA THR A 737 35.54 14.57 -7.75
C THR A 737 34.48 14.47 -8.82
N THR A 738 33.94 13.27 -9.00
CA THR A 738 32.77 13.07 -9.85
C THR A 738 31.55 13.49 -9.04
N SER A 739 30.71 14.37 -9.58
CA SER A 739 29.49 14.84 -8.90
C SER A 739 28.25 14.19 -9.50
N PRO A 740 27.33 13.64 -8.70
CA PRO A 740 26.09 13.09 -9.21
C PRO A 740 25.30 14.14 -10.00
N VAL A 741 24.88 13.79 -11.21
CA VAL A 741 24.04 14.66 -12.04
C VAL A 741 22.68 14.83 -11.35
N MET A 742 22.24 16.07 -11.18
CA MET A 742 20.93 16.38 -10.60
C MET A 742 19.82 16.09 -11.61
N LEU A 743 19.22 14.91 -11.51
CA LEU A 743 18.08 14.48 -12.32
C LEU A 743 16.86 14.21 -11.44
N THR A 744 15.67 14.36 -12.03
CA THR A 744 14.44 13.87 -11.38
C THR A 744 14.44 12.33 -11.39
N PRO A 745 13.77 11.67 -10.44
CA PRO A 745 13.62 10.22 -10.48
C PRO A 745 13.01 9.70 -11.78
N ALA A 746 12.01 10.39 -12.34
CA ALA A 746 11.38 10.00 -13.60
C ALA A 746 12.38 10.00 -14.77
N MET A 747 13.26 10.99 -14.82
CA MET A 747 14.33 11.05 -15.82
C MET A 747 15.33 9.91 -15.65
N ARG A 748 15.74 9.59 -14.41
CA ARG A 748 16.63 8.43 -14.15
C ARG A 748 16.00 7.09 -14.48
N LEU A 749 14.70 6.95 -14.25
CA LEU A 749 13.93 5.76 -14.62
C LEU A 749 13.80 5.63 -16.15
N GLY A 750 13.99 6.74 -16.87
CA GLY A 750 13.75 6.86 -18.29
C GLY A 750 12.29 7.15 -18.64
N ALA A 751 11.40 7.38 -17.67
CA ALA A 751 9.98 7.69 -17.90
C ALA A 751 9.75 9.10 -18.48
N ASP A 752 10.74 9.99 -18.35
CA ASP A 752 10.80 11.27 -19.06
C ASP A 752 12.09 11.36 -19.89
N PRO A 753 12.20 10.60 -21.01
CA PRO A 753 13.47 10.40 -21.69
C PRO A 753 14.06 11.69 -22.24
N GLU A 754 15.38 11.74 -22.45
CA GLU A 754 16.01 12.90 -23.09
C GLU A 754 15.40 13.20 -24.47
N LYS A 755 15.36 14.48 -24.85
CA LYS A 755 15.03 14.84 -26.24
C LYS A 755 16.17 14.34 -27.14
N ALA A 756 15.84 13.88 -28.35
CA ALA A 756 16.81 13.38 -29.34
C ALA A 756 17.95 14.37 -29.69
N ASN A 757 17.83 15.64 -29.30
CA ASN A 757 18.80 16.71 -29.57
C ASN A 757 19.85 16.93 -28.46
N GLY A 758 20.00 16.01 -27.50
CA GLY A 758 21.10 16.02 -26.52
C GLY A 758 21.10 17.19 -25.53
N ARG A 759 20.05 18.04 -25.50
CA ARG A 759 19.93 19.14 -24.54
C ARG A 759 19.49 18.59 -23.16
N PRO A 760 20.08 19.05 -22.05
CA PRO A 760 19.68 18.62 -20.72
C PRO A 760 18.19 18.94 -20.49
N ARG A 761 17.38 17.91 -20.19
CA ARG A 761 15.94 18.09 -19.95
C ARG A 761 15.78 18.81 -18.60
N LYS A 762 15.12 19.97 -18.63
CA LYS A 762 14.63 20.61 -17.41
C LYS A 762 13.40 19.86 -16.93
N ALA A 763 13.20 19.82 -15.60
CA ALA A 763 11.97 19.28 -15.03
C ALA A 763 10.74 19.96 -15.68
N PRO A 764 9.63 19.23 -15.93
CA PRO A 764 8.41 19.81 -16.48
C PRO A 764 7.94 21.01 -15.68
N ASP A 765 7.42 22.05 -16.34
CA ASP A 765 6.84 23.20 -15.65
C ASP A 765 5.48 22.83 -15.04
N PRO A 766 5.31 22.86 -13.70
CA PRO A 766 4.04 22.54 -13.05
C PRO A 766 2.86 23.36 -13.60
N ARG A 767 3.08 24.62 -14.00
CA ARG A 767 2.03 25.47 -14.57
C ARG A 767 1.47 24.89 -15.86
N ARG A 768 2.34 24.33 -16.71
CA ARG A 768 1.96 23.71 -17.97
C ARG A 768 1.31 22.35 -17.75
N VAL A 769 1.74 21.61 -16.73
CA VAL A 769 1.16 20.31 -16.39
C VAL A 769 -0.26 20.48 -15.82
N LEU A 770 -0.48 21.37 -14.85
CA LEU A 770 -1.77 21.47 -14.15
C LEU A 770 -2.97 21.86 -15.03
N TYR A 771 -2.76 22.62 -16.11
CA TYR A 771 -3.86 23.13 -16.94
C TYR A 771 -4.01 22.44 -18.28
N ARG A 772 -3.22 21.39 -18.53
CA ARG A 772 -3.40 20.53 -19.69
C ARG A 772 -4.37 19.39 -19.31
N PRO A 773 -5.33 19.04 -20.17
CA PRO A 773 -6.30 17.98 -19.86
C PRO A 773 -5.69 16.58 -20.03
N TRP A 774 -4.75 16.22 -19.14
CA TRP A 774 -4.04 14.93 -19.16
C TRP A 774 -4.92 13.70 -18.95
N LEU A 775 -6.11 13.89 -18.37
CA LEU A 775 -7.12 12.82 -18.27
C LEU A 775 -7.43 12.20 -19.65
N TYR A 776 -7.14 12.93 -20.72
CA TYR A 776 -7.38 12.52 -22.10
C TYR A 776 -6.09 12.25 -22.87
N HIS A 777 -4.93 12.23 -22.22
CA HIS A 777 -3.64 12.04 -22.88
C HIS A 777 -3.62 10.76 -23.74
N GLY A 778 -3.20 10.90 -25.00
CA GLY A 778 -3.17 9.79 -25.97
C GLY A 778 -4.53 9.45 -26.60
N THR A 779 -5.61 10.16 -26.26
CA THR A 779 -6.95 9.95 -26.83
C THR A 779 -7.24 10.90 -27.99
N PRO A 780 -8.24 10.62 -28.86
CA PRO A 780 -8.66 11.55 -29.90
C PRO A 780 -9.06 12.93 -29.38
N LEU A 781 -9.54 13.02 -28.13
CA LEU A 781 -9.89 14.27 -27.48
C LEU A 781 -8.65 15.13 -27.17
N TRP A 782 -7.50 14.50 -26.88
CA TRP A 782 -6.22 15.18 -26.64
C TRP A 782 -5.60 15.76 -27.89
N ARG A 783 -5.66 15.06 -29.04
CA ARG A 783 -5.13 15.57 -30.32
C ARG A 783 -5.74 16.93 -30.67
N LYS A 784 -7.03 17.14 -30.38
CA LYS A 784 -7.75 18.41 -30.57
C LYS A 784 -7.35 19.54 -29.60
N PHE A 785 -6.58 19.25 -28.56
CA PHE A 785 -6.00 20.27 -27.66
C PHE A 785 -4.52 20.55 -27.98
N GLU A 786 -3.89 19.77 -28.86
CA GLU A 786 -2.55 20.01 -29.39
C GLU A 786 -2.57 20.93 -30.61
N ASP A 787 -3.64 20.86 -31.41
CA ASP A 787 -4.01 21.82 -32.47
C ASP A 787 -4.64 23.09 -31.88
#